data_AF-G0SH70-F1
#
_entry.id   AF-G0SH70-F1
#
_cell.length_a   1.000
_cell.length_b   1.000
_cell.length_c   1.000
_cell.angle_alpha   90.00
_cell.angle_beta   90.00
_cell.angle_gamma   90.00
#
_symmetry.space_group_name_H-M   'P 1'
#
loop_
_entity.id
_entity.type
_entity.pdbx_description
1 polymer ?
#
loop_
_entity_poly.entity_id
_entity_poly.type
_entity_poly.pdbx_seq_one_letter_code
_entity_poly.pdbx_strand_id
1 'polypeptide(L)'
;MEESKEKIGAEDFAFWFGDFNSRLDRLPGDDIRHLLMLHTKGEYDVSKQVLSQGETLGEEALGMQQPPASGTETSDKATVDAELRIRSEDKGEETSNCDDDSLLPSDSDEFSLDPHQDPGSLQSTLDSLLPHDQLLRLMKERKAFHEGWREGPIRFLPTYKYDIGTVTSFDSSEKRRPPGWCDRILYRSRMDLERYERKVREEEALRKREEEMKARGILEDIDDQVLFAYDPENDGDDQPETAKIDYDEFNETGEGHDYETMEVEDKDKIWLELYTSHQLITSSDHKPVSSIFTIEYNAVVPSLKAKVHAEVARELDRAENEGRPIITVVVDQHDVHQNDKGRRSAESEQVDFGEMVFLRKKAASLIIANTGRVPATFSFVRPAVEGLEDNTTLHSWLSTSFVRYEPPDQDFASVKLGTEVTLEPGETINALLEALVNDVNLARSLNQGQALDEVLILSVKNGRDHFIPVRASWAPSCIGWSIPELIRVPDGGIRGFAKSRLLDQTEARNLDSDLPVHRPAPKELLHLIEALEILTQRATAEAQMIEDLTIPHDPGWPFDEATCTSIDRVTRLSLVASVLDALDQDQPLLQSFPPEVSVLARLEVVSHTLILFLSSLTDGIVPTHIWNIFVENQTLLEKITTAYNSITTGSLASANAACAAAQDAILDILIQASPHHNISFVFLTATLSRVVAELSPMTKTQWDLLMQQQPAQQHKLSGRTIGSSIGGVFGRRAVSASYSFTTDGSSNAAPHKNAPDAATVSRRATNLDEATSALAQRRAREKRVADLFAPLICHGLEGTIQSKESKAAEKMRAILGLFLRERLD
;
A
#
# COMPACT_ATOMS: atom_id res chain seq x y z
N MET A 1 -6.89 43.01 -13.53
CA MET A 1 -6.52 44.06 -12.56
C MET A 1 -6.75 45.39 -13.26
N GLU A 2 -7.98 45.88 -13.22
CA GLU A 2 -8.22 47.30 -13.52
C GLU A 2 -7.77 48.06 -12.27
N GLU A 3 -6.83 48.99 -12.44
CA GLU A 3 -6.50 49.99 -11.42
C GLU A 3 -7.80 50.68 -11.00
N SER A 4 -8.26 50.34 -9.81
CA SER A 4 -9.37 51.03 -9.17
C SER A 4 -8.92 52.48 -9.01
N LYS A 5 -9.60 53.39 -9.71
CA LYS A 5 -9.48 54.84 -9.52
C LYS A 5 -9.42 55.10 -8.02
N GLU A 6 -8.36 55.78 -7.58
CA GLU A 6 -8.16 56.22 -6.20
C GLU A 6 -9.47 56.79 -5.65
N LYS A 7 -10.15 55.99 -4.81
CA LYS A 7 -11.33 56.40 -4.07
C LYS A 7 -10.93 56.38 -2.61
N ILE A 8 -10.94 57.54 -1.98
CA ILE A 8 -10.79 57.67 -0.53
C ILE A 8 -12.06 57.06 0.09
N GLY A 9 -12.00 55.85 0.61
CA GLY A 9 -13.21 55.18 1.08
C GLY A 9 -13.08 53.77 1.64
N ALA A 10 -11.92 53.12 1.52
CA ALA A 10 -11.70 51.79 2.11
C ALA A 10 -10.62 51.79 3.20
N GLU A 11 -9.94 52.91 3.41
CA GLU A 11 -8.90 53.07 4.42
C GLU A 11 -9.50 53.27 5.82
N ASP A 12 -8.83 52.75 6.86
CA ASP A 12 -9.26 52.94 8.25
C ASP A 12 -9.15 54.40 8.70
N PHE A 13 -8.20 55.16 8.14
CA PHE A 13 -7.98 56.58 8.39
C PHE A 13 -7.62 57.31 7.09
N ALA A 14 -8.19 58.50 6.86
CA ALA A 14 -7.94 59.35 5.71
C ALA A 14 -7.65 60.80 6.14
N PHE A 15 -6.70 61.44 5.46
CA PHE A 15 -6.31 62.83 5.69
C PHE A 15 -6.38 63.61 4.39
N TRP A 16 -6.90 64.84 4.45
CA TRP A 16 -6.96 65.76 3.33
C TRP A 16 -6.38 67.11 3.77
N PHE A 17 -5.29 67.54 3.14
CA PHE A 17 -4.63 68.80 3.47
C PHE A 17 -4.34 69.61 2.21
N GLY A 18 -4.40 70.94 2.31
CA GLY A 18 -4.06 71.83 1.20
C GLY A 18 -4.69 73.23 1.31
N ASP A 19 -4.50 74.01 0.24
CA ASP A 19 -5.11 75.32 0.06
C ASP A 19 -6.52 75.17 -0.55
N PHE A 20 -7.54 75.36 0.28
CA PHE A 20 -8.94 75.34 -0.10
C PHE A 20 -9.47 76.72 -0.55
N ASN A 21 -8.62 77.74 -0.57
CA ASN A 21 -8.94 79.12 -0.94
C ASN A 21 -10.21 79.67 -0.26
N SER A 22 -10.45 79.23 0.97
CA SER A 22 -11.66 79.53 1.72
C SER A 22 -11.60 80.94 2.31
N ARG A 23 -12.67 81.72 2.12
CA ARG A 23 -12.75 83.14 2.48
C ARG A 23 -13.76 83.38 3.60
N LEU A 24 -13.63 84.54 4.24
CA LEU A 24 -14.68 85.09 5.09
C LEU A 24 -15.73 85.78 4.21
N ASP A 25 -16.96 85.27 4.25
CA ASP A 25 -18.07 85.82 3.48
C ASP A 25 -18.89 86.85 4.29
N ARG A 26 -19.38 87.89 3.61
CA ARG A 26 -20.35 88.89 4.11
C ARG A 26 -19.85 89.83 5.22
N LEU A 27 -18.54 89.93 5.42
CA LEU A 27 -17.92 90.91 6.33
C LEU A 27 -16.99 91.89 5.57
N PRO A 28 -16.93 93.17 5.96
CA PRO A 28 -16.00 94.13 5.35
C PRO A 28 -14.54 93.73 5.64
N GLY A 29 -13.75 93.52 4.58
CA GLY A 29 -12.35 93.07 4.72
C GLY A 29 -11.43 94.07 5.43
N ASP A 30 -11.74 95.37 5.41
CA ASP A 30 -10.99 96.40 6.11
C ASP A 30 -11.13 96.29 7.64
N ASP A 31 -12.34 96.02 8.13
CA ASP A 31 -12.63 95.91 9.56
C ASP A 31 -12.02 94.63 10.16
N ILE A 32 -12.10 93.51 9.42
CA ILE A 32 -11.50 92.24 9.83
C ILE A 32 -9.97 92.37 9.93
N ARG A 33 -9.33 93.02 8.95
CA ARG A 33 -7.88 93.27 9.00
C ARG A 33 -7.50 94.11 10.21
N HIS A 34 -8.21 95.21 10.46
CA HIS A 34 -7.90 96.07 11.59
C HIS A 34 -8.03 95.31 12.91
N LEU A 35 -9.11 94.54 13.06
CA LEU A 35 -9.40 93.75 14.25
C LEU A 35 -8.33 92.66 14.49
N LEU A 36 -7.95 91.90 13.47
CA LEU A 36 -6.87 90.89 13.57
C LEU A 36 -5.48 91.51 13.73
N MET A 37 -5.26 92.71 13.18
CA MET A 37 -4.03 93.46 13.40
C MET A 37 -3.85 93.89 14.86
N LEU A 38 -4.93 94.09 15.62
CA LEU A 38 -4.84 94.42 17.04
C LEU A 38 -4.30 93.25 17.86
N HIS A 39 -4.70 92.02 17.54
CA HIS A 39 -4.20 90.81 18.23
C HIS A 39 -2.75 90.44 17.83
N THR A 40 -2.31 90.81 16.63
CA THR A 40 -0.90 90.62 16.21
C THR A 40 0.03 91.71 16.73
N LYS A 41 -0.48 92.94 16.95
CA LYS A 41 0.26 94.07 17.53
C LYS A 41 0.36 93.96 19.05
N GLY A 42 1.20 93.04 19.52
CA GLY A 42 1.53 92.91 20.94
C GLY A 42 2.23 91.60 21.28
N GLU A 43 1.83 90.50 20.64
CA GLU A 43 2.34 89.15 20.95
C GLU A 43 3.59 88.77 20.13
N TYR A 44 3.77 89.34 18.93
CA TYR A 44 4.81 88.92 17.98
C TYR A 44 5.75 90.07 17.55
N ASP A 45 5.76 91.17 18.31
CA ASP A 45 6.65 92.30 18.06
C ASP A 45 8.09 91.93 18.45
N VAL A 46 8.85 91.44 17.47
CA VAL A 46 10.28 91.07 17.59
C VAL A 46 11.12 92.25 18.14
N SER A 47 10.61 93.48 18.04
CA SER A 47 11.24 94.70 18.58
C SER A 47 11.28 94.77 20.11
N LYS A 48 10.38 94.08 20.83
CA LYS A 48 10.31 94.11 22.31
C LYS A 48 11.04 92.96 22.99
N GLN A 49 11.41 91.89 22.28
CA GLN A 49 12.23 90.81 22.84
C GLN A 49 13.75 91.14 22.88
N VAL A 50 14.17 92.27 22.32
CA VAL A 50 15.59 92.67 22.24
C VAL A 50 16.06 93.55 23.43
N LEU A 51 15.21 93.81 24.43
CA LEU A 51 15.63 94.44 25.71
C LEU A 51 15.68 93.47 26.90
N SER A 52 15.48 92.16 26.68
CA SER A 52 15.81 91.11 27.64
C SER A 52 16.76 90.10 27.00
N GLN A 53 18.00 90.53 26.74
CA GLN A 53 19.10 89.60 26.43
C GLN A 53 20.14 89.61 27.56
N GLY A 54 20.45 88.40 27.99
CA GLY A 54 21.49 87.98 28.92
C GLY A 54 21.04 86.59 29.38
N GLU A 55 21.30 85.50 28.66
CA GLU A 55 22.61 85.05 28.20
C GLU A 55 22.57 84.39 26.80
N THR A 56 23.61 84.72 26.03
CA THR A 56 24.12 84.25 24.73
C THR A 56 24.38 82.74 24.65
N LEU A 57 24.51 82.04 23.52
CA LEU A 57 24.42 82.22 22.05
C LEU A 57 24.75 80.83 21.45
N GLY A 58 24.30 80.54 20.22
CA GLY A 58 25.05 79.65 19.33
C GLY A 58 24.25 78.65 18.49
N GLU A 59 23.76 79.11 17.34
CA GLU A 59 23.42 78.30 16.16
C GLU A 59 24.65 77.58 15.59
N GLU A 60 24.48 76.39 14.98
CA GLU A 60 24.71 76.12 13.54
C GLU A 60 24.85 74.61 13.23
N ALA A 61 24.03 74.19 12.26
CA ALA A 61 24.30 73.36 11.08
C ALA A 61 25.17 72.07 11.11
N LEU A 62 24.54 71.00 10.60
CA LEU A 62 25.03 69.91 9.73
C LEU A 62 26.51 69.94 9.27
N GLY A 63 27.24 68.84 9.53
CA GLY A 63 28.54 68.54 8.90
C GLY A 63 29.17 67.20 9.30
N MET A 64 29.20 66.25 8.36
CA MET A 64 29.79 64.89 8.39
C MET A 64 31.29 64.81 8.73
N GLN A 65 31.75 63.72 9.40
CA GLN A 65 32.76 62.78 8.85
C GLN A 65 33.08 61.56 9.76
N GLN A 66 33.52 60.51 9.09
CA GLN A 66 33.75 59.10 9.45
C GLN A 66 35.06 58.83 10.28
N PRO A 67 35.37 57.56 10.68
CA PRO A 67 36.04 57.20 11.94
C PRO A 67 37.58 57.13 11.84
N PRO A 68 38.26 56.70 12.92
CA PRO A 68 38.98 55.44 12.78
C PRO A 68 38.90 54.50 14.00
N ALA A 69 39.12 53.22 13.72
CA ALA A 69 39.32 52.16 14.70
C ALA A 69 40.75 52.17 15.27
N SER A 70 40.89 51.78 16.54
CA SER A 70 41.90 50.83 17.03
C SER A 70 41.55 50.49 18.48
N GLY A 71 41.02 49.30 18.75
CA GLY A 71 41.84 48.18 19.23
C GLY A 71 41.76 48.12 20.77
N THR A 72 40.69 47.53 21.30
CA THR A 72 40.67 46.19 21.94
C THR A 72 41.41 46.13 23.26
N GLU A 73 40.63 46.05 24.36
CA GLU A 73 40.89 45.21 25.55
C GLU A 73 39.97 45.60 26.72
N THR A 74 39.41 44.58 27.39
CA THR A 74 39.12 44.49 28.85
C THR A 74 38.05 45.42 29.47
N SER A 75 37.26 45.05 30.48
CA SER A 75 36.98 43.83 31.25
C SER A 75 35.73 44.09 32.12
N ASP A 76 34.96 43.03 32.40
CA ASP A 76 34.36 42.61 33.70
C ASP A 76 33.62 43.64 34.59
N LYS A 77 32.52 43.37 35.30
CA LYS A 77 31.68 42.19 35.63
C LYS A 77 30.42 42.79 36.32
N ALA A 78 29.21 42.36 35.98
CA ALA A 78 28.35 41.39 36.71
C ALA A 78 28.17 41.72 38.22
N THR A 79 26.97 41.73 38.83
CA THR A 79 25.91 40.69 38.89
C THR A 79 24.73 41.35 39.66
N VAL A 80 23.50 41.48 39.13
CA VAL A 80 22.29 40.61 39.13
C VAL A 80 21.18 41.01 40.12
N ASP A 81 19.96 40.88 39.57
CA ASP A 81 18.63 40.66 40.14
C ASP A 81 17.98 41.75 41.01
N ALA A 82 16.82 42.27 40.59
CA ALA A 82 15.53 41.57 40.75
C ALA A 82 14.34 42.43 40.29
N GLU A 83 13.33 41.76 39.72
CA GLU A 83 12.03 42.25 39.24
C GLU A 83 11.03 42.53 40.38
N LEU A 84 10.04 43.41 40.14
CA LEU A 84 8.68 43.37 40.73
C LEU A 84 7.76 44.36 39.95
N ARG A 85 6.79 43.90 39.13
CA ARG A 85 5.39 43.53 39.42
C ARG A 85 4.55 44.59 40.17
N ILE A 86 3.47 45.01 39.51
CA ILE A 86 2.40 45.91 39.97
C ILE A 86 1.13 45.08 40.31
N ARG A 87 0.39 45.47 41.35
CA ARG A 87 -1.02 45.08 41.60
C ARG A 87 -1.80 46.16 42.39
N SER A 88 -2.90 46.61 41.77
CA SER A 88 -4.28 46.95 42.22
C SER A 88 -4.63 47.42 43.66
N GLU A 89 -5.47 48.47 43.68
CA GLU A 89 -6.65 48.85 44.52
C GLU A 89 -6.98 48.12 45.85
N ASP A 90 -7.35 48.90 46.89
CA ASP A 90 -8.65 48.76 47.60
C ASP A 90 -8.98 50.00 48.48
N LYS A 91 -10.28 50.26 48.69
CA LYS A 91 -10.89 51.24 49.63
C LYS A 91 -11.04 50.64 51.03
N GLY A 92 -11.14 51.48 52.08
CA GLY A 92 -11.75 51.07 53.35
C GLY A 92 -11.22 51.77 54.61
N GLU A 93 -11.85 52.91 54.92
CA GLU A 93 -12.37 53.34 56.23
C GLU A 93 -11.64 53.12 57.58
N GLU A 94 -11.75 54.20 58.40
CA GLU A 94 -11.85 54.29 59.86
C GLU A 94 -10.68 54.82 60.73
N THR A 95 -10.91 56.07 61.15
CA THR A 95 -10.77 56.63 62.52
C THR A 95 -9.39 57.02 63.08
N SER A 96 -9.26 58.32 63.39
CA SER A 96 -9.06 58.90 64.74
C SER A 96 -8.02 60.04 64.80
N ASN A 97 -8.55 61.23 65.15
CA ASN A 97 -8.01 62.31 66.00
C ASN A 97 -6.57 62.80 65.78
N CYS A 98 -6.41 64.07 65.35
CA CYS A 98 -6.17 65.29 66.15
C CYS A 98 -4.70 65.73 65.89
N ASP A 99 -4.27 66.98 65.71
CA ASP A 99 -4.67 68.33 66.13
C ASP A 99 -4.17 69.31 65.02
N ASP A 100 -4.91 70.38 64.72
CA ASP A 100 -4.55 71.77 65.08
C ASP A 100 -3.29 72.33 64.37
N ASP A 101 -3.48 73.15 63.33
CA ASP A 101 -3.08 74.57 63.40
C ASP A 101 -3.65 75.37 62.21
N SER A 102 -4.11 76.58 62.51
CA SER A 102 -4.91 77.46 61.66
C SER A 102 -4.05 78.55 61.04
N LEU A 103 -4.13 78.80 59.72
CA LEU A 103 -3.96 80.16 59.14
C LEU A 103 -4.65 80.29 57.75
N LEU A 104 -5.76 81.02 57.71
CA LEU A 104 -6.27 81.80 56.57
C LEU A 104 -5.82 83.28 56.76
N PRO A 105 -6.05 84.25 55.85
CA PRO A 105 -6.38 84.22 54.41
C PRO A 105 -5.53 85.22 53.58
N SER A 106 -5.63 85.20 52.25
CA SER A 106 -5.53 86.46 51.48
C SER A 106 -6.52 86.45 50.33
N ASP A 107 -7.56 87.28 50.48
CA ASP A 107 -8.50 87.66 49.44
C ASP A 107 -7.79 88.39 48.31
N SER A 108 -7.88 87.85 47.10
CA SER A 108 -7.85 88.63 45.87
C SER A 108 -8.70 87.90 44.82
N ASP A 109 -9.97 88.29 44.77
CA ASP A 109 -10.86 88.02 43.64
C ASP A 109 -10.24 88.59 42.36
N GLU A 110 -9.52 87.76 41.60
CA GLU A 110 -9.29 87.97 40.18
C GLU A 110 -10.15 86.94 39.44
N PHE A 111 -11.38 87.36 39.12
CA PHE A 111 -12.27 86.62 38.23
C PHE A 111 -11.54 86.41 36.89
N SER A 112 -10.93 85.24 36.69
CA SER A 112 -10.45 84.80 35.38
C SER A 112 -11.68 84.56 34.50
N LEU A 113 -12.06 85.59 33.73
CA LEU A 113 -13.10 85.49 32.70
C LEU A 113 -12.74 84.35 31.74
N ASP A 114 -13.71 83.52 31.40
CA ASP A 114 -13.59 82.54 30.32
C ASP A 114 -13.04 83.25 29.06
N PRO A 115 -11.93 82.81 28.43
CA PRO A 115 -11.33 83.45 27.26
C PRO A 115 -12.29 83.64 26.07
N HIS A 116 -13.42 82.93 26.07
CA HIS A 116 -14.53 83.09 25.12
C HIS A 116 -15.42 84.31 25.40
N GLN A 117 -15.43 84.83 26.63
CA GLN A 117 -16.30 85.93 27.10
C GLN A 117 -15.57 87.28 27.21
N ASP A 118 -14.25 87.29 27.08
CA ASP A 118 -13.45 88.52 27.03
C ASP A 118 -13.45 89.13 25.61
N PRO A 119 -14.00 90.34 25.39
CA PRO A 119 -13.99 90.99 24.07
C PRO A 119 -12.58 91.36 23.56
N GLY A 120 -11.55 91.30 24.41
CA GLY A 120 -10.15 91.54 24.04
C GLY A 120 -9.35 90.28 23.66
N SER A 121 -9.91 89.10 23.85
CA SER A 121 -9.26 87.81 23.59
C SER A 121 -9.25 87.44 22.11
N LEU A 122 -8.19 86.78 21.63
CA LEU A 122 -8.14 86.24 20.27
C LEU A 122 -9.28 85.23 20.03
N GLN A 123 -9.64 84.45 21.06
CA GLN A 123 -10.65 83.40 20.93
C GLN A 123 -12.06 83.98 20.70
N SER A 124 -12.45 85.07 21.36
CA SER A 124 -13.76 85.70 21.16
C SER A 124 -13.89 86.35 19.77
N THR A 125 -12.78 86.91 19.27
CA THR A 125 -12.62 87.36 17.89
C THR A 125 -12.79 86.20 16.91
N LEU A 126 -12.14 85.07 17.14
CA LEU A 126 -12.26 83.88 16.30
C LEU A 126 -13.70 83.33 16.32
N ASP A 127 -14.34 83.26 17.48
CA ASP A 127 -15.72 82.78 17.62
C ASP A 127 -16.72 83.66 16.85
N SER A 128 -16.42 84.95 16.70
CA SER A 128 -17.21 85.88 15.88
C SER A 128 -16.94 85.74 14.38
N LEU A 129 -15.74 85.35 13.97
CA LEU A 129 -15.32 85.24 12.56
C LEU A 129 -15.56 83.86 11.95
N LEU A 130 -15.37 82.77 12.70
CA LEU A 130 -15.47 81.39 12.22
C LEU A 130 -16.86 81.02 11.66
N PRO A 131 -18.01 81.52 12.17
CA PRO A 131 -19.31 81.31 11.52
C PRO A 131 -19.39 81.88 10.09
N HIS A 132 -18.53 82.84 9.76
CA HIS A 132 -18.43 83.45 8.44
C HIS A 132 -17.42 82.76 7.51
N ASP A 133 -16.72 81.72 7.99
CA ASP A 133 -15.81 80.90 7.18
C ASP A 133 -16.56 80.09 6.12
N GLN A 134 -16.10 80.18 4.88
CA GLN A 134 -16.72 79.54 3.73
C GLN A 134 -16.67 78.01 3.79
N LEU A 135 -15.56 77.40 4.24
CA LEU A 135 -15.43 75.94 4.26
C LEU A 135 -16.31 75.31 5.32
N LEU A 136 -16.27 75.84 6.56
CA LEU A 136 -17.13 75.36 7.65
C LEU A 136 -18.62 75.49 7.28
N ARG A 137 -18.99 76.57 6.59
CA ARG A 137 -20.36 76.73 6.07
C ARG A 137 -20.69 75.73 4.98
N LEU A 138 -19.82 75.51 4.00
CA LEU A 138 -20.04 74.53 2.93
C LEU A 138 -20.15 73.09 3.47
N MET A 139 -19.39 72.76 4.51
CA MET A 139 -19.52 71.49 5.25
C MET A 139 -20.87 71.39 5.96
N LYS A 140 -21.28 72.46 6.66
CA LYS A 140 -22.58 72.51 7.35
C LYS A 140 -23.78 72.46 6.39
N GLU A 141 -23.68 73.11 5.23
CA GLU A 141 -24.68 73.12 4.16
C GLU A 141 -24.70 71.82 3.32
N ARG A 142 -23.87 70.82 3.67
CA ARG A 142 -23.73 69.55 2.95
C ARG A 142 -23.36 69.72 1.47
N LYS A 143 -22.50 70.69 1.15
CA LYS A 143 -22.04 70.96 -0.23
C LYS A 143 -20.63 70.44 -0.52
N ALA A 144 -19.76 70.35 0.49
CA ALA A 144 -18.41 69.83 0.37
C ALA A 144 -17.97 69.18 1.68
N PHE A 145 -17.16 68.11 1.63
CA PHE A 145 -16.60 67.42 2.82
C PHE A 145 -17.63 67.08 3.90
N HIS A 146 -18.87 66.77 3.52
CA HIS A 146 -19.93 66.44 4.48
C HIS A 146 -19.95 64.95 4.87
N GLU A 147 -19.22 64.09 4.14
CA GLU A 147 -19.16 62.64 4.31
C GLU A 147 -18.31 62.20 5.51
N GLY A 148 -18.61 62.72 6.70
CA GLY A 148 -17.89 62.37 7.94
C GLY A 148 -16.51 63.00 8.10
N TRP A 149 -16.13 63.97 7.25
CA TRP A 149 -14.87 64.70 7.43
C TRP A 149 -14.94 65.66 8.61
N ARG A 150 -13.83 65.74 9.36
CA ARG A 150 -13.67 66.60 10.53
C ARG A 150 -12.45 67.49 10.37
N GLU A 151 -12.52 68.68 10.95
CA GLU A 151 -11.39 69.59 11.12
C GLU A 151 -11.10 69.76 12.62
N GLY A 152 -9.83 69.99 12.97
CA GLY A 152 -9.49 70.43 14.33
C GLY A 152 -10.05 71.82 14.64
N PRO A 153 -10.26 72.16 15.93
CA PRO A 153 -10.70 73.49 16.32
C PRO A 153 -9.65 74.53 15.95
N ILE A 154 -10.07 75.57 15.22
CA ILE A 154 -9.19 76.63 14.73
C ILE A 154 -8.97 77.63 15.85
N ARG A 155 -7.79 77.57 16.48
CA ARG A 155 -7.39 78.45 17.58
C ARG A 155 -6.28 79.43 17.18
N PHE A 156 -6.06 79.59 15.88
CA PHE A 156 -4.96 80.37 15.33
C PHE A 156 -5.46 81.38 14.29
N LEU A 157 -4.66 82.43 14.09
CA LEU A 157 -4.95 83.52 13.14
C LEU A 157 -5.08 83.01 11.69
N PRO A 158 -5.77 83.74 10.80
CA PRO A 158 -5.88 83.37 9.39
C PRO A 158 -4.54 83.02 8.76
N THR A 159 -4.55 82.11 7.78
CA THR A 159 -3.31 81.65 7.11
C THR A 159 -2.99 82.46 5.87
N TYR A 160 -3.93 83.25 5.37
CA TYR A 160 -3.82 84.04 4.14
C TYR A 160 -4.57 85.36 4.31
N LYS A 161 -4.25 86.48 3.65
CA LYS A 161 -3.06 86.80 2.85
C LYS A 161 -2.18 87.75 3.63
N TYR A 162 -0.91 87.39 3.83
CA TYR A 162 0.07 88.26 4.47
C TYR A 162 0.95 88.96 3.43
N ASP A 163 1.52 90.10 3.82
CA ASP A 163 2.61 90.68 3.01
C ASP A 163 3.89 89.87 3.22
N ILE A 164 4.59 89.53 2.13
CA ILE A 164 5.83 88.75 2.18
C ILE A 164 6.86 89.50 3.03
N GLY A 165 7.54 88.78 3.94
CA GLY A 165 8.49 89.36 4.90
C GLY A 165 7.86 89.88 6.18
N THR A 166 6.53 89.77 6.35
CA THR A 166 5.82 90.31 7.52
C THR A 166 5.11 89.23 8.34
N VAL A 167 5.03 89.46 9.66
CA VAL A 167 4.32 88.60 10.62
C VAL A 167 2.92 89.14 10.94
N THR A 168 2.75 90.47 10.91
CA THR A 168 1.58 91.16 11.48
C THR A 168 0.74 91.96 10.47
N SER A 169 1.22 92.15 9.22
CA SER A 169 0.50 92.92 8.20
C SER A 169 -0.20 92.03 7.17
N PHE A 170 -1.49 92.33 6.98
CA PHE A 170 -2.37 91.67 6.02
C PHE A 170 -2.53 92.52 4.75
N ASP A 171 -2.18 91.93 3.60
CA ASP A 171 -2.28 92.44 2.22
C ASP A 171 -2.37 93.97 2.04
N SER A 172 -1.21 94.64 2.02
CA SER A 172 -1.10 96.08 1.73
C SER A 172 -1.16 96.41 0.23
N SER A 173 -1.37 95.41 -0.63
CA SER A 173 -1.49 95.60 -2.08
C SER A 173 -2.78 96.33 -2.47
N GLU A 174 -2.84 96.89 -3.69
CA GLU A 174 -4.02 97.61 -4.23
C GLU A 174 -5.32 96.77 -4.18
N LYS A 175 -5.20 95.44 -4.22
CA LYS A 175 -6.34 94.51 -4.18
C LYS A 175 -6.91 94.27 -2.78
N ARG A 176 -6.15 94.59 -1.71
CA ARG A 176 -6.51 94.49 -0.29
C ARG A 176 -7.47 93.31 -0.01
N ARG A 177 -7.02 92.07 -0.24
CA ARG A 177 -7.81 90.86 -0.02
C ARG A 177 -8.11 90.67 1.48
N PRO A 178 -9.33 90.24 1.85
CA PRO A 178 -9.63 89.92 3.23
C PRO A 178 -8.82 88.71 3.69
N PRO A 179 -8.37 88.69 4.96
CA PRO A 179 -7.70 87.53 5.52
C PRO A 179 -8.70 86.36 5.64
N GLY A 180 -8.21 85.13 5.46
CA GLY A 180 -8.96 83.90 5.53
C GLY A 180 -8.06 82.70 5.84
N TRP A 181 -8.67 81.63 6.32
CA TRP A 181 -8.00 80.36 6.55
C TRP A 181 -8.12 79.49 5.31
N CYS A 182 -7.12 79.61 4.45
CA CYS A 182 -7.10 78.90 3.18
C CYS A 182 -6.42 77.53 3.32
N ASP A 183 -5.43 77.41 4.20
CA ASP A 183 -4.65 76.18 4.42
C ASP A 183 -5.29 75.36 5.54
N ARG A 184 -5.81 74.17 5.24
CA ARG A 184 -6.60 73.34 6.17
C ARG A 184 -6.14 71.88 6.18
N ILE A 185 -6.35 71.20 7.31
CA ILE A 185 -6.13 69.75 7.44
C ILE A 185 -7.43 69.11 7.94
N LEU A 186 -8.11 68.39 7.06
CA LEU A 186 -9.28 67.58 7.35
C LEU A 186 -8.87 66.12 7.54
N TYR A 187 -9.59 65.40 8.39
CA TYR A 187 -9.37 63.98 8.63
C TYR A 187 -10.69 63.24 8.79
N ARG A 188 -10.68 61.95 8.51
CA ARG A 188 -11.84 61.07 8.60
C ARG A 188 -11.38 59.66 8.99
N SER A 189 -12.01 59.06 9.98
CA SER A 189 -11.89 57.61 10.24
C SER A 189 -13.00 56.84 9.52
N ARG A 190 -12.81 55.53 9.35
CA ARG A 190 -13.88 54.64 8.86
C ARG A 190 -15.17 54.76 9.69
N MET A 191 -15.04 54.91 11.01
CA MET A 191 -16.18 55.07 11.92
C MET A 191 -16.92 56.39 11.70
N ASP A 192 -16.21 57.48 11.38
CA ASP A 192 -16.84 58.77 11.06
C ASP A 192 -17.71 58.68 9.80
N LEU A 193 -17.24 57.94 8.79
CA LEU A 193 -17.99 57.68 7.57
C LEU A 193 -19.24 56.84 7.85
N GLU A 194 -19.10 55.74 8.59
CA GLU A 194 -20.22 54.86 8.96
C GLU A 194 -21.28 55.61 9.80
N ARG A 195 -20.84 56.50 10.71
CA ARG A 195 -21.74 57.37 11.50
C ARG A 195 -22.49 58.35 10.60
N TYR A 196 -21.82 58.94 9.62
CA TYR A 196 -22.45 59.84 8.66
C TYR A 196 -23.48 59.10 7.80
N GLU A 197 -23.11 57.96 7.22
CA GLU A 197 -24.01 57.14 6.40
C GLU A 197 -25.24 56.67 7.18
N ARG A 198 -25.07 56.33 8.47
CA ARG A 198 -26.18 55.97 9.37
C ARG A 198 -27.15 57.14 9.53
N LYS A 199 -26.65 58.35 9.82
CA LYS A 199 -27.49 59.55 9.91
C LYS A 199 -28.24 59.85 8.62
N VAL A 200 -27.57 59.74 7.47
CA VAL A 200 -28.22 59.93 6.16
C VAL A 200 -29.33 58.91 5.96
N ARG A 201 -29.08 57.64 6.28
CA ARG A 201 -30.09 56.56 6.17
C ARG A 201 -31.28 56.78 7.10
N GLU A 202 -31.04 57.23 8.33
CA GLU A 202 -32.08 57.57 9.30
C GLU A 202 -32.94 58.75 8.82
N GLU A 203 -32.33 59.82 8.31
CA GLU A 203 -33.04 60.97 7.74
C GLU A 203 -33.87 60.59 6.51
N GLU A 204 -33.34 59.73 5.63
CA GLU A 204 -34.09 59.21 4.48
C GLU A 204 -35.27 58.33 4.91
N ALA A 205 -35.08 57.51 5.94
CA ALA A 205 -36.14 56.68 6.51
C ALA A 205 -37.23 57.53 7.16
N LEU A 206 -36.86 58.59 7.89
CA LEU A 206 -37.79 59.57 8.44
C LEU A 206 -38.55 60.30 7.35
N ARG A 207 -37.87 60.81 6.32
CA ARG A 207 -38.50 61.48 5.17
C ARG A 207 -39.48 60.55 4.47
N LYS A 208 -39.10 59.29 4.24
CA LYS A 208 -39.98 58.29 3.63
C LYS A 208 -41.21 58.00 4.52
N ARG A 209 -41.02 57.91 5.84
CA ARG A 209 -42.10 57.68 6.81
C ARG A 209 -43.06 58.88 6.89
N GLU A 210 -42.53 60.10 6.80
CA GLU A 210 -43.30 61.34 6.73
C GLU A 210 -44.09 61.43 5.41
N GLU A 211 -43.47 61.10 4.28
CA GLU A 211 -44.14 61.01 2.97
C GLU A 211 -45.25 59.95 2.97
N GLU A 212 -45.04 58.78 3.59
CA GLU A 212 -46.06 57.74 3.75
C GLU A 212 -47.23 58.20 4.65
N MET A 213 -46.95 58.93 5.74
CA MET A 213 -47.96 59.53 6.62
C MET A 213 -48.77 60.62 5.91
N LYS A 214 -48.09 61.48 5.14
CA LYS A 214 -48.72 62.53 4.33
C LYS A 214 -49.57 61.96 3.20
N ALA A 215 -49.11 60.89 2.54
CA ALA A 215 -49.85 60.21 1.48
C ALA A 215 -51.11 59.49 2.00
N ARG A 216 -51.15 59.11 3.28
CA ARG A 216 -52.34 58.55 3.95
C ARG A 216 -53.37 59.61 4.37
N GLY A 217 -53.10 60.90 4.16
CA GLY A 217 -54.07 61.98 4.35
C GLY A 217 -54.32 62.39 5.80
N ILE A 218 -53.42 62.08 6.74
CA ILE A 218 -53.56 62.39 8.18
C ILE A 218 -52.91 63.74 8.55
N LEU A 219 -52.33 64.45 7.57
CA LEU A 219 -51.73 65.77 7.77
C LEU A 219 -52.52 66.83 6.98
N GLU A 220 -53.73 67.14 7.44
CA GLU A 220 -54.41 68.39 7.08
C GLU A 220 -53.98 69.52 8.02
N ASP A 221 -53.80 70.70 7.44
CA ASP A 221 -53.28 71.93 8.03
C ASP A 221 -53.90 72.24 9.42
N ILE A 222 -53.13 72.02 10.49
CA ILE A 222 -53.38 72.65 11.77
C ILE A 222 -52.44 73.85 11.84
N ASP A 223 -53.00 75.02 11.57
CA ASP A 223 -52.40 76.31 11.95
C ASP A 223 -51.91 76.22 13.41
N ASP A 224 -50.72 76.74 13.66
CA ASP A 224 -50.00 76.76 14.94
C ASP A 224 -50.69 77.59 16.06
N GLN A 225 -52.02 77.64 16.11
CA GLN A 225 -52.78 78.32 17.14
C GLN A 225 -53.98 77.47 17.57
N VAL A 226 -53.96 77.09 18.86
CA VAL A 226 -55.02 76.45 19.66
C VAL A 226 -54.97 74.92 19.74
N LEU A 227 -54.15 74.39 20.66
CA LEU A 227 -54.33 73.02 21.18
C LEU A 227 -54.05 72.90 22.68
N PHE A 228 -54.68 73.75 23.49
CA PHE A 228 -54.96 73.47 24.91
C PHE A 228 -56.24 74.20 25.33
N ALA A 229 -57.40 73.63 24.99
CA ALA A 229 -58.65 73.90 25.70
C ALA A 229 -59.10 72.58 26.32
N TYR A 230 -58.85 72.43 27.62
CA TYR A 230 -59.31 71.31 28.41
C TYR A 230 -60.80 71.52 28.71
N ASP A 231 -61.67 70.71 28.09
CA ASP A 231 -63.12 70.69 28.35
C ASP A 231 -63.47 69.42 29.16
N PRO A 232 -63.70 69.55 30.48
CA PRO A 232 -63.80 68.41 31.40
C PRO A 232 -65.16 67.70 31.41
N GLU A 233 -66.12 68.05 30.54
CA GLU A 233 -67.51 67.55 30.67
C GLU A 233 -67.95 66.47 29.66
N ASN A 234 -67.12 66.05 28.70
CA ASN A 234 -67.62 65.20 27.61
C ASN A 234 -66.77 63.97 27.18
N ASP A 235 -65.85 63.48 28.01
CA ASP A 235 -65.03 62.29 27.65
C ASP A 235 -65.52 60.99 28.32
N GLY A 236 -66.84 60.77 28.26
CA GLY A 236 -67.51 59.57 28.73
C GLY A 236 -68.16 58.79 27.59
N ASP A 237 -67.45 57.76 27.14
CA ASP A 237 -67.94 56.45 26.64
C ASP A 237 -68.96 56.43 25.48
N ASP A 238 -68.49 56.10 24.26
CA ASP A 238 -69.15 55.18 23.30
C ASP A 238 -68.21 54.85 22.10
N GLN A 239 -67.70 53.60 22.07
CA GLN A 239 -66.85 53.01 21.01
C GLN A 239 -67.63 52.70 19.70
N PRO A 240 -66.96 52.48 18.55
CA PRO A 240 -66.76 51.08 18.14
C PRO A 240 -65.41 50.76 17.46
N GLU A 241 -65.04 49.49 17.62
CA GLU A 241 -63.87 48.76 17.15
C GLU A 241 -63.62 48.81 15.63
N THR A 242 -62.35 48.96 15.22
CA THR A 242 -61.56 48.05 14.36
C THR A 242 -60.54 48.76 13.45
N ALA A 243 -59.31 48.95 13.93
CA ALA A 243 -58.07 48.70 13.18
C ALA A 243 -56.86 48.91 14.10
N LYS A 244 -56.23 47.78 14.46
CA LYS A 244 -54.97 47.65 15.19
C LYS A 244 -53.91 48.66 14.73
N ILE A 245 -53.43 49.49 15.64
CA ILE A 245 -52.09 50.07 15.61
C ILE A 245 -51.58 50.00 17.05
N ASP A 246 -50.71 49.02 17.32
CA ASP A 246 -49.96 48.92 18.58
C ASP A 246 -49.07 50.15 18.72
N TYR A 247 -49.37 50.95 19.73
CA TYR A 247 -48.45 51.86 20.38
C TYR A 247 -47.83 51.09 21.56
N ASP A 248 -46.56 50.69 21.45
CA ASP A 248 -45.82 50.15 22.58
C ASP A 248 -45.03 51.29 23.25
N GLU A 249 -45.62 51.84 24.31
CA GLU A 249 -44.96 52.59 25.36
C GLU A 249 -44.63 51.63 26.52
N PHE A 250 -43.37 51.63 26.96
CA PHE A 250 -42.82 51.14 28.23
C PHE A 250 -43.52 49.97 28.96
N ASN A 251 -42.84 48.81 28.94
CA ASN A 251 -43.10 47.72 29.88
C ASN A 251 -41.95 47.65 30.91
N GLU A 252 -42.19 48.13 32.13
CA GLU A 252 -41.37 47.82 33.31
C GLU A 252 -42.17 46.81 34.16
N THR A 253 -41.80 45.53 34.11
CA THR A 253 -41.74 44.63 35.27
C THR A 253 -41.25 43.22 34.88
N GLY A 254 -39.96 42.98 35.16
CA GLY A 254 -39.41 41.68 35.61
C GLY A 254 -39.47 40.48 34.68
N GLU A 255 -38.39 40.23 33.93
CA GLU A 255 -37.41 39.15 34.20
C GLU A 255 -36.50 38.92 32.99
N GLY A 256 -35.21 39.28 33.16
CA GLY A 256 -34.06 38.59 32.58
C GLY A 256 -33.94 38.49 31.06
N HIS A 257 -33.57 39.58 30.40
CA HIS A 257 -32.64 39.51 29.28
C HIS A 257 -31.87 40.83 29.18
N ASP A 258 -30.60 40.74 29.54
CA ASP A 258 -29.61 41.80 29.38
C ASP A 258 -29.50 42.14 27.88
N TYR A 259 -30.30 43.09 27.43
CA TYR A 259 -29.85 43.97 26.37
C TYR A 259 -29.14 45.11 27.09
N GLU A 260 -27.84 44.93 27.31
CA GLU A 260 -26.96 46.09 27.28
C GLU A 260 -27.30 46.80 25.96
N THR A 261 -27.99 47.93 26.06
CA THR A 261 -27.75 49.02 25.12
C THR A 261 -26.27 49.30 25.31
N MET A 262 -25.42 48.58 24.57
CA MET A 262 -24.02 48.94 24.45
C MET A 262 -24.07 50.34 23.84
N GLU A 263 -24.05 51.35 24.70
CA GLU A 263 -23.21 52.50 24.45
C GLU A 263 -21.82 51.92 24.22
N VAL A 264 -21.57 51.47 22.99
CA VAL A 264 -20.22 51.22 22.56
C VAL A 264 -19.60 52.58 22.73
N GLU A 265 -18.77 52.73 23.75
CA GLU A 265 -17.79 53.81 23.82
C GLU A 265 -16.90 53.63 22.59
N ASP A 266 -17.42 54.04 21.44
CA ASP A 266 -16.76 54.14 20.16
C ASP A 266 -15.84 55.35 20.26
N LYS A 267 -14.86 55.24 21.17
CA LYS A 267 -13.73 56.14 21.28
C LYS A 267 -13.00 56.02 19.95
N ASP A 268 -13.12 57.06 19.14
CA ASP A 268 -12.37 57.19 17.90
C ASP A 268 -10.91 56.84 18.18
N LYS A 269 -10.37 55.86 17.45
CA LYS A 269 -8.96 55.45 17.58
C LYS A 269 -7.98 56.47 16.98
N ILE A 270 -8.44 57.70 16.76
CA ILE A 270 -7.67 58.84 16.26
C ILE A 270 -7.87 60.01 17.21
N TRP A 271 -6.77 60.50 17.75
CA TRP A 271 -6.73 61.61 18.68
C TRP A 271 -5.94 62.76 18.04
N LEU A 272 -6.56 63.93 17.93
CA LEU A 272 -5.88 65.15 17.51
C LEU A 272 -5.18 65.77 18.72
N GLU A 273 -3.84 65.77 18.73
CA GLU A 273 -3.05 66.35 19.82
C GLU A 273 -2.78 67.84 19.61
N LEU A 274 -2.51 68.23 18.36
CA LEU A 274 -2.15 69.60 18.02
C LEU A 274 -2.74 70.00 16.67
N TYR A 275 -3.28 71.21 16.56
CA TYR A 275 -3.62 71.86 15.29
C TYR A 275 -3.30 73.35 15.38
N THR A 276 -2.24 73.78 14.69
CA THR A 276 -1.71 75.15 14.81
C THR A 276 -1.11 75.67 13.51
N SER A 277 -0.92 76.99 13.43
CA SER A 277 -0.23 77.67 12.32
C SER A 277 1.06 78.33 12.79
N HIS A 278 2.05 78.41 11.91
CA HIS A 278 3.35 78.99 12.22
C HIS A 278 3.47 80.42 11.67
N GLN A 279 3.08 81.40 12.48
CA GLN A 279 3.00 82.81 12.08
C GLN A 279 4.37 83.47 11.81
N LEU A 280 5.43 82.97 12.45
CA LEU A 280 6.80 83.47 12.34
C LEU A 280 7.45 83.22 10.96
N ILE A 281 6.87 82.34 10.15
CA ILE A 281 7.36 82.04 8.81
C ILE A 281 6.86 83.13 7.86
N THR A 282 7.79 83.91 7.29
CA THR A 282 7.49 85.11 6.48
C THR A 282 7.88 84.98 5.01
N SER A 283 8.32 83.80 4.58
CA SER A 283 8.78 83.54 3.20
C SER A 283 7.67 83.53 2.15
N SER A 284 6.40 83.41 2.56
CA SER A 284 5.22 83.32 1.68
C SER A 284 4.10 84.22 2.20
N ASP A 285 3.12 84.52 1.35
CA ASP A 285 1.86 85.18 1.72
C ASP A 285 0.86 84.22 2.40
N HIS A 286 1.19 82.92 2.46
CA HIS A 286 0.54 81.89 3.25
C HIS A 286 1.34 81.50 4.50
N LYS A 287 0.64 81.16 5.58
CA LYS A 287 1.21 80.63 6.83
C LYS A 287 1.00 79.12 6.90
N PRO A 288 2.05 78.31 7.08
CA PRO A 288 1.91 76.86 7.08
C PRO A 288 1.19 76.38 8.33
N VAL A 289 0.41 75.32 8.16
CA VAL A 289 -0.39 74.67 9.20
C VAL A 289 0.18 73.29 9.47
N SER A 290 0.21 72.90 10.74
CA SER A 290 0.66 71.58 11.18
C SER A 290 -0.36 70.97 12.13
N SER A 291 -0.60 69.67 11.99
CA SER A 291 -1.34 68.87 12.96
C SER A 291 -0.58 67.62 13.38
N ILE A 292 -0.82 67.17 14.61
CA ILE A 292 -0.27 65.94 15.18
C ILE A 292 -1.44 65.04 15.57
N PHE A 293 -1.42 63.80 15.11
CA PHE A 293 -2.43 62.79 15.40
C PHE A 293 -1.79 61.55 16.04
N THR A 294 -2.45 61.01 17.04
CA THR A 294 -2.14 59.69 17.62
C THR A 294 -3.21 58.69 17.20
N ILE A 295 -2.78 57.58 16.59
CA ILE A 295 -3.68 56.61 15.97
C ILE A 295 -3.41 55.21 16.52
N GLU A 296 -4.47 54.49 16.91
CA GLU A 296 -4.41 53.08 17.28
C GLU A 296 -4.96 52.21 16.15
N TYR A 297 -4.16 51.26 15.66
CA TYR A 297 -4.56 50.35 14.60
C TYR A 297 -4.10 48.91 14.85
N ASN A 298 -4.87 47.96 14.32
CA ASN A 298 -4.52 46.54 14.41
C ASN A 298 -3.44 46.21 13.39
N ALA A 299 -2.23 45.90 13.86
CA ALA A 299 -1.12 45.48 13.00
C ALA A 299 -0.87 43.97 13.16
N VAL A 300 -0.79 43.24 12.05
CA VAL A 300 -0.32 41.85 12.08
C VAL A 300 1.19 41.84 12.17
N VAL A 301 1.72 41.38 13.30
CA VAL A 301 3.17 41.24 13.49
C VAL A 301 3.69 40.04 12.67
N PRO A 302 4.57 40.24 11.66
CA PRO A 302 4.99 39.16 10.77
C PRO A 302 5.70 38.01 11.49
N SER A 303 6.47 38.29 12.55
CA SER A 303 7.21 37.28 13.32
C SER A 303 6.30 36.33 14.10
N LEU A 304 5.24 36.86 14.73
CA LEU A 304 4.26 36.05 15.45
C LEU A 304 3.41 35.21 14.49
N LYS A 305 3.02 35.77 13.34
CA LYS A 305 2.33 35.02 12.28
C LYS A 305 3.16 33.84 11.81
N ALA A 306 4.46 34.05 11.54
CA ALA A 306 5.36 32.97 11.14
C ALA A 306 5.49 31.89 12.21
N LYS A 307 5.55 32.27 13.50
CA LYS A 307 5.60 31.31 14.62
C LYS A 307 4.34 30.45 14.68
N VAL A 308 3.16 31.06 14.59
CA VAL A 308 1.87 30.34 14.60
C VAL A 308 1.74 29.43 13.37
N HIS A 309 2.13 29.89 12.18
CA HIS A 309 2.13 29.04 10.99
C HIS A 309 3.05 27.82 11.14
N ALA A 310 4.23 27.99 11.74
CA ALA A 310 5.15 26.88 12.00
C ALA A 310 4.58 25.89 13.03
N GLU A 311 3.89 26.39 14.04
CA GLU A 311 3.20 25.55 15.04
C GLU A 311 2.07 24.73 14.42
N VAL A 312 1.19 25.38 13.64
CA VAL A 312 0.10 24.69 12.93
C VAL A 312 0.64 23.66 11.93
N ALA A 313 1.70 23.98 11.20
CA ALA A 313 2.34 23.03 10.28
C ALA A 313 2.85 21.79 11.02
N ARG A 314 3.51 21.98 12.16
CA ARG A 314 4.01 20.90 13.01
C ARG A 314 2.88 20.02 13.58
N GLU A 315 1.75 20.62 13.94
CA GLU A 315 0.57 19.86 14.40
C GLU A 315 -0.06 19.04 13.27
N LEU A 316 -0.12 19.60 12.06
CA LEU A 316 -0.61 18.91 10.87
C LEU A 316 0.29 17.74 10.50
N ASP A 317 1.62 17.92 10.52
CA ASP A 317 2.60 16.86 10.31
C ASP A 317 2.47 15.75 11.37
N ARG A 318 2.22 16.11 12.64
CA ARG A 318 1.97 15.13 13.71
C ARG A 318 0.69 14.33 13.42
N ALA A 319 -0.40 15.01 13.07
CA ALA A 319 -1.67 14.37 12.77
C ALA A 319 -1.57 13.43 11.55
N GLU A 320 -0.83 13.83 10.50
CA GLU A 320 -0.57 12.98 9.34
C GLU A 320 0.22 11.72 9.73
N ASN A 321 1.28 11.87 10.52
CA ASN A 321 2.08 10.72 10.97
C ASN A 321 1.29 9.77 11.88
N GLU A 322 0.42 10.28 12.74
CA GLU A 322 -0.47 9.47 13.58
C GLU A 322 -1.59 8.79 12.78
N GLY A 323 -1.96 9.36 11.63
CA GLY A 323 -2.95 8.82 10.70
C GLY A 323 -2.40 7.78 9.71
N ARG A 324 -1.09 7.49 9.73
CA ARG A 324 -0.50 6.44 8.88
C ARG A 324 -0.75 5.05 9.47
N PRO A 325 -1.18 4.06 8.66
CA PRO A 325 -1.36 2.69 9.12
C PRO A 325 -0.01 2.06 9.49
N ILE A 326 0.04 1.45 10.68
CA ILE A 326 1.24 0.82 11.22
C ILE A 326 0.87 -0.60 11.64
N ILE A 327 1.56 -1.58 11.08
CA ILE A 327 1.45 -2.97 11.48
C ILE A 327 2.77 -3.43 12.11
N THR A 328 2.67 -4.39 13.02
CA THR A 328 3.82 -5.09 13.61
C THR A 328 3.75 -6.55 13.19
N VAL A 329 4.86 -7.08 12.67
CA VAL A 329 4.97 -8.48 12.25
C VAL A 329 5.86 -9.20 13.25
N VAL A 330 5.37 -10.30 13.81
CA VAL A 330 6.11 -11.18 14.72
C VAL A 330 6.24 -12.55 14.08
N VAL A 331 7.47 -13.03 13.91
CA VAL A 331 7.73 -14.37 13.37
C VAL A 331 7.60 -15.38 14.52
N ASP A 332 6.66 -16.32 14.43
CA ASP A 332 6.56 -17.43 15.38
C ASP A 332 7.39 -18.61 14.85
N GLN A 333 8.66 -18.67 15.25
CA GLN A 333 9.49 -19.85 15.00
C GLN A 333 9.11 -20.93 16.02
N HIS A 334 8.16 -21.79 15.66
CA HIS A 334 7.96 -23.07 16.35
C HIS A 334 9.15 -24.00 16.07
N ASP A 335 10.22 -23.83 16.86
CA ASP A 335 11.33 -24.78 16.96
C ASP A 335 10.80 -26.17 17.38
N VAL A 336 10.82 -27.14 16.46
CA VAL A 336 10.62 -28.57 16.78
C VAL A 336 11.90 -29.21 17.33
N HIS A 337 13.01 -28.47 17.48
CA HIS A 337 14.23 -28.96 18.10
C HIS A 337 14.50 -28.27 19.44
N GLN A 338 13.95 -28.85 20.51
CA GLN A 338 14.49 -28.68 21.85
C GLN A 338 15.92 -29.26 21.89
N ASN A 339 16.92 -28.39 21.76
CA ASN A 339 18.20 -28.43 22.49
C ASN A 339 19.22 -27.48 21.84
N ASP A 340 19.00 -26.17 21.92
CA ASP A 340 20.14 -25.27 22.07
C ASP A 340 19.73 -23.95 22.76
N LYS A 341 19.82 -23.94 24.10
CA LYS A 341 19.71 -22.71 24.89
C LYS A 341 21.04 -21.97 24.78
N GLY A 342 21.23 -21.20 23.71
CA GLY A 342 22.56 -20.64 23.47
C GLY A 342 22.74 -19.40 22.60
N ARG A 343 21.70 -18.76 22.04
CA ARG A 343 21.73 -17.37 21.51
C ARG A 343 20.40 -17.06 20.81
N ARG A 344 19.44 -16.48 21.52
CA ARG A 344 18.31 -15.80 20.87
C ARG A 344 18.61 -14.31 20.90
N SER A 345 19.23 -13.80 19.83
CA SER A 345 19.20 -12.36 19.55
C SER A 345 17.78 -12.02 19.12
N ALA A 346 17.19 -11.02 19.76
CA ALA A 346 15.82 -10.55 19.55
C ALA A 346 15.61 -9.81 18.20
N GLU A 347 16.42 -10.10 17.18
CA GLU A 347 16.55 -9.29 15.95
C GLU A 347 16.42 -10.07 14.64
N SER A 348 16.16 -11.38 14.66
CA SER A 348 15.94 -12.10 13.41
C SER A 348 14.45 -12.07 13.04
N GLU A 349 13.99 -10.99 12.40
CA GLU A 349 12.76 -10.95 11.57
C GLU A 349 12.86 -11.87 10.34
N GLN A 350 13.59 -12.99 10.47
CA GLN A 350 13.92 -13.91 9.41
C GLN A 350 13.16 -15.22 9.62
N VAL A 351 12.54 -15.69 8.55
CA VAL A 351 11.91 -17.01 8.50
C VAL A 351 12.92 -18.00 7.93
N ASP A 352 13.30 -19.00 8.71
CA ASP A 352 14.16 -20.10 8.25
C ASP A 352 13.36 -21.41 8.27
N PHE A 353 13.22 -22.04 7.10
CA PHE A 353 12.57 -23.36 6.96
C PHE A 353 13.53 -24.52 7.24
N GLY A 354 14.83 -24.25 7.48
CA GLY A 354 15.86 -25.26 7.66
C GLY A 354 16.08 -26.09 6.40
N GLU A 355 16.34 -27.39 6.56
CA GLU A 355 16.61 -28.29 5.43
C GLU A 355 15.32 -28.70 4.69
N MET A 356 15.18 -28.25 3.44
CA MET A 356 14.08 -28.54 2.54
C MET A 356 14.37 -29.78 1.69
N VAL A 357 13.36 -30.61 1.50
CA VAL A 357 13.39 -31.85 0.72
C VAL A 357 12.32 -31.78 -0.37
N PHE A 358 12.57 -32.39 -1.53
CA PHE A 358 11.61 -32.44 -2.63
C PHE A 358 10.26 -33.05 -2.19
N LEU A 359 9.15 -32.42 -2.59
CA LEU A 359 7.77 -32.76 -2.22
C LEU A 359 7.44 -32.77 -0.71
N ARG A 360 8.36 -32.37 0.17
CA ARG A 360 8.09 -32.22 1.60
C ARG A 360 7.64 -30.81 1.90
N LYS A 361 6.40 -30.69 2.36
CA LYS A 361 5.82 -29.41 2.79
C LYS A 361 6.33 -29.02 4.17
N LYS A 362 6.79 -27.79 4.33
CA LYS A 362 7.05 -27.15 5.63
C LYS A 362 6.21 -25.89 5.75
N ALA A 363 5.78 -25.55 6.95
CA ALA A 363 4.98 -24.36 7.19
C ALA A 363 5.52 -23.57 8.38
N ALA A 364 5.45 -22.24 8.28
CA ALA A 364 5.80 -21.30 9.33
C ALA A 364 4.66 -20.27 9.48
N SER A 365 4.39 -19.83 10.70
CA SER A 365 3.36 -18.85 10.99
C SER A 365 3.96 -17.50 11.38
N LEU A 366 3.39 -16.43 10.85
CA LEU A 366 3.66 -15.05 11.25
C LEU A 366 2.41 -14.50 11.92
N ILE A 367 2.60 -13.70 12.97
CA ILE A 367 1.52 -12.96 13.62
C ILE A 367 1.63 -11.51 13.15
N ILE A 368 0.59 -10.98 12.55
CA ILE A 368 0.49 -9.60 12.09
C ILE A 368 -0.53 -8.89 12.97
N ALA A 369 -0.11 -7.80 13.61
CA ALA A 369 -0.95 -7.01 14.50
C ALA A 369 -1.06 -5.56 14.01
N ASN A 370 -2.27 -5.00 13.97
CA ASN A 370 -2.43 -3.57 13.73
C ASN A 370 -2.19 -2.80 15.04
N THR A 371 -1.02 -2.18 15.15
CA THR A 371 -0.62 -1.35 16.30
C THR A 371 -0.88 0.15 16.06
N GLY A 372 -1.41 0.51 14.89
CA GLY A 372 -1.78 1.87 14.52
C GLY A 372 -3.13 2.30 15.12
N ARG A 373 -3.51 3.56 14.85
CA ARG A 373 -4.82 4.11 15.22
C ARG A 373 -5.86 4.04 14.10
N VAL A 374 -5.43 3.68 12.90
CA VAL A 374 -6.27 3.60 11.70
C VAL A 374 -6.34 2.14 11.21
N PRO A 375 -7.40 1.75 10.50
CA PRO A 375 -7.47 0.46 9.84
C PRO A 375 -6.31 0.30 8.86
N ALA A 376 -5.66 -0.86 8.88
CA ALA A 376 -4.52 -1.16 8.02
C ALA A 376 -4.90 -2.25 7.02
N THR A 377 -4.81 -1.93 5.74
CA THR A 377 -5.02 -2.89 4.65
C THR A 377 -3.68 -3.28 4.06
N PHE A 378 -3.42 -4.59 3.96
CA PHE A 378 -2.15 -5.12 3.47
C PHE A 378 -2.31 -6.39 2.65
N SER A 379 -1.29 -6.68 1.84
CA SER A 379 -1.19 -7.87 1.00
C SER A 379 0.26 -8.28 0.79
N PHE A 380 0.49 -9.56 0.47
CA PHE A 380 1.82 -10.01 0.03
C PHE A 380 2.04 -9.66 -1.44
N VAL A 381 3.11 -8.93 -1.72
CA VAL A 381 3.57 -8.58 -3.05
C VAL A 381 4.92 -9.26 -3.26
N ARG A 382 5.12 -9.85 -4.45
CA ARG A 382 6.43 -10.34 -4.85
C ARG A 382 7.15 -9.25 -5.66
N PRO A 383 8.47 -9.05 -5.47
CA PRO A 383 9.22 -8.10 -6.28
C PRO A 383 9.07 -8.45 -7.77
N ALA A 384 8.62 -7.50 -8.59
CA ALA A 384 8.65 -7.66 -10.03
C ALA A 384 10.11 -7.61 -10.49
N VAL A 385 10.61 -8.68 -11.09
CA VAL A 385 11.93 -8.68 -11.74
C VAL A 385 11.76 -7.99 -13.09
N GLU A 386 12.41 -6.84 -13.29
CA GLU A 386 12.39 -6.12 -14.55
C GLU A 386 12.92 -7.02 -15.70
N GLY A 387 12.10 -7.22 -16.74
CA GLY A 387 12.53 -7.82 -18.01
C GLY A 387 11.90 -9.15 -18.41
N LEU A 388 10.96 -9.70 -17.64
CA LEU A 388 10.16 -10.86 -18.07
C LEU A 388 8.69 -10.45 -18.18
N GLU A 389 8.14 -10.54 -19.39
CA GLU A 389 6.71 -10.45 -19.64
C GLU A 389 5.96 -11.41 -18.71
N ASP A 390 4.77 -10.99 -18.27
CA ASP A 390 3.82 -11.68 -17.40
C ASP A 390 3.59 -13.15 -17.82
N ASN A 391 4.46 -14.08 -17.40
CA ASN A 391 4.22 -15.53 -17.22
C ASN A 391 5.47 -16.43 -17.03
N THR A 392 6.69 -15.90 -16.87
CA THR A 392 7.84 -16.78 -16.61
C THR A 392 8.03 -16.98 -15.10
N THR A 393 7.45 -18.07 -14.60
CA THR A 393 7.42 -18.56 -13.22
C THR A 393 8.78 -18.55 -12.52
N LEU A 394 9.03 -17.54 -11.69
CA LEU A 394 10.15 -17.49 -10.74
C LEU A 394 9.55 -17.07 -9.38
N HIS A 395 9.45 -17.86 -8.32
CA HIS A 395 9.70 -19.28 -8.07
C HIS A 395 8.52 -19.86 -7.26
N SER A 396 8.02 -21.04 -7.62
CA SER A 396 6.76 -21.65 -7.13
C SER A 396 6.81 -22.26 -5.73
N TRP A 397 7.96 -22.24 -5.05
CA TRP A 397 8.17 -23.04 -3.85
C TRP A 397 7.57 -22.45 -2.57
N LEU A 398 7.20 -21.16 -2.56
CA LEU A 398 6.67 -20.48 -1.38
C LEU A 398 5.26 -19.96 -1.62
N SER A 399 4.32 -20.42 -0.80
CA SER A 399 2.92 -19.99 -0.80
C SER A 399 2.58 -19.23 0.48
N THR A 400 1.83 -18.14 0.35
CA THR A 400 1.43 -17.26 1.45
C THR A 400 -0.09 -17.29 1.58
N SER A 401 -0.63 -17.46 2.77
CA SER A 401 -2.08 -17.35 3.03
C SER A 401 -2.35 -16.69 4.37
N PHE A 402 -3.45 -15.95 4.47
CA PHE A 402 -3.88 -15.33 5.72
C PHE A 402 -4.95 -16.18 6.40
N VAL A 403 -4.86 -16.32 7.71
CA VAL A 403 -5.72 -17.17 8.53
C VAL A 403 -6.17 -16.40 9.78
N ARG A 404 -7.49 -16.28 9.97
CA ARG A 404 -8.08 -15.71 11.19
C ARG A 404 -8.57 -16.86 12.09
N TYR A 405 -8.21 -16.80 13.37
CA TYR A 405 -8.78 -17.67 14.39
C TYR A 405 -10.08 -17.05 14.89
N GLU A 406 -11.21 -17.72 14.69
CA GLU A 406 -12.45 -17.36 15.36
C GLU A 406 -12.53 -18.01 16.75
N PRO A 407 -13.17 -17.36 17.74
CA PRO A 407 -13.34 -17.90 19.08
C PRO A 407 -14.16 -19.22 19.08
N PRO A 408 -13.99 -20.08 20.10
CA PRO A 408 -14.22 -21.54 20.05
C PRO A 408 -15.68 -22.03 19.95
N ASP A 409 -16.65 -21.18 19.64
CA ASP A 409 -18.08 -21.51 19.68
C ASP A 409 -18.66 -21.92 18.31
N GLN A 410 -17.87 -21.89 17.23
CA GLN A 410 -18.27 -22.39 15.90
C GLN A 410 -17.16 -23.28 15.33
N ASP A 411 -17.56 -24.37 14.66
CA ASP A 411 -16.73 -25.49 14.23
C ASP A 411 -15.32 -25.11 13.73
N PHE A 412 -14.31 -25.89 14.14
CA PHE A 412 -12.88 -25.76 13.83
C PHE A 412 -12.56 -25.69 12.32
N ALA A 413 -12.81 -24.55 11.69
CA ALA A 413 -12.39 -24.25 10.33
C ALA A 413 -11.68 -22.90 10.32
N SER A 414 -10.36 -22.92 10.32
CA SER A 414 -9.54 -21.74 10.04
C SER A 414 -9.94 -21.17 8.67
N VAL A 415 -10.54 -19.98 8.64
CA VAL A 415 -10.98 -19.35 7.38
C VAL A 415 -9.75 -18.76 6.68
N LYS A 416 -9.43 -19.27 5.49
CA LYS A 416 -8.41 -18.68 4.61
C LYS A 416 -8.96 -17.37 4.05
N LEU A 417 -8.34 -16.26 4.39
CA LEU A 417 -8.68 -14.95 3.83
C LEU A 417 -8.07 -14.75 2.45
N GLY A 418 -8.66 -13.84 1.67
CA GLY A 418 -8.20 -13.48 0.34
C GLY A 418 -6.81 -12.84 0.31
N THR A 419 -6.36 -12.45 -0.87
CA THR A 419 -5.02 -11.87 -1.11
C THR A 419 -4.79 -10.55 -0.37
N GLU A 420 -5.86 -9.82 -0.07
CA GLU A 420 -5.85 -8.54 0.64
C GLU A 420 -6.69 -8.63 1.91
N VAL A 421 -6.15 -8.16 3.02
CA VAL A 421 -6.79 -8.20 4.34
C VAL A 421 -6.75 -6.82 4.98
N THR A 422 -7.84 -6.43 5.62
CA THR A 422 -7.94 -5.22 6.44
C THR A 422 -8.05 -5.61 7.91
N LEU A 423 -7.23 -5.01 8.76
CA LEU A 423 -7.28 -5.16 10.22
C LEU A 423 -7.70 -3.87 10.90
N GLU A 424 -8.63 -3.97 11.84
CA GLU A 424 -8.98 -2.87 12.74
C GLU A 424 -7.88 -2.63 13.79
N PRO A 425 -7.76 -1.42 14.36
CA PRO A 425 -6.79 -1.13 15.42
C PRO A 425 -6.90 -2.12 16.60
N GLY A 426 -5.79 -2.77 16.95
CA GLY A 426 -5.73 -3.77 18.02
C GLY A 426 -6.07 -5.21 17.60
N GLU A 427 -6.51 -5.44 16.36
CA GLU A 427 -6.71 -6.79 15.85
C GLU A 427 -5.39 -7.47 15.44
N THR A 428 -5.41 -8.80 15.49
CA THR A 428 -4.29 -9.65 15.07
C THR A 428 -4.77 -10.73 14.09
N ILE A 429 -3.89 -11.14 13.19
CA ILE A 429 -4.11 -12.23 12.25
C ILE A 429 -2.85 -13.06 12.09
N ASN A 430 -3.01 -14.33 11.75
CA ASN A 430 -1.88 -15.20 11.44
C ASN A 430 -1.70 -15.30 9.92
N ALA A 431 -0.50 -15.11 9.41
CA ALA A 431 -0.13 -15.45 8.05
C ALA A 431 0.63 -16.78 8.05
N LEU A 432 0.15 -17.74 7.26
CA LEU A 432 0.77 -19.04 7.07
C LEU A 432 1.63 -19.01 5.80
N LEU A 433 2.93 -19.23 5.99
CA LEU A 433 3.93 -19.40 4.95
C LEU A 433 4.15 -20.89 4.73
N GLU A 434 3.87 -21.40 3.54
CA GLU A 434 4.04 -22.80 3.19
C GLU A 434 5.13 -22.95 2.12
N ALA A 435 6.22 -23.63 2.48
CA ALA A 435 7.31 -23.97 1.58
C ALA A 435 7.14 -25.40 1.06
N LEU A 436 7.12 -25.57 -0.26
CA LEU A 436 7.01 -26.85 -0.96
C LEU A 436 7.71 -26.78 -2.33
N VAL A 437 8.80 -27.52 -2.50
CA VAL A 437 9.43 -27.70 -3.82
C VAL A 437 8.75 -28.87 -4.53
N ASN A 438 7.93 -28.58 -5.54
CA ASN A 438 7.23 -29.59 -6.35
C ASN A 438 7.67 -29.63 -7.83
N ASP A 439 8.25 -28.53 -8.33
CA ASP A 439 8.71 -28.43 -9.71
C ASP A 439 10.08 -29.09 -9.89
N VAL A 440 10.17 -29.97 -10.88
CA VAL A 440 11.40 -30.67 -11.27
C VAL A 440 12.46 -29.68 -11.76
N ASN A 441 12.07 -28.63 -12.47
CA ASN A 441 13.03 -27.65 -13.00
C ASN A 441 13.70 -26.86 -11.87
N LEU A 442 12.91 -26.47 -10.87
CA LEU A 442 13.44 -25.85 -9.66
C LEU A 442 14.32 -26.83 -8.87
N ALA A 443 13.89 -28.09 -8.68
CA ALA A 443 14.72 -29.09 -8.01
C ALA A 443 16.08 -29.28 -8.71
N ARG A 444 16.11 -29.24 -10.05
CA ARG A 444 17.34 -29.30 -10.85
C ARG A 444 18.26 -28.10 -10.60
N SER A 445 17.73 -26.89 -10.60
CA SER A 445 18.55 -25.69 -10.35
C SER A 445 19.08 -25.64 -8.92
N LEU A 446 18.29 -26.11 -7.94
CA LEU A 446 18.71 -26.26 -6.55
C LEU A 446 19.82 -27.31 -6.37
N ASN A 447 19.71 -28.45 -7.07
CA ASN A 447 20.75 -29.47 -7.10
C ASN A 447 22.09 -28.95 -7.67
N GLN A 448 22.04 -28.02 -8.64
CA GLN A 448 23.22 -27.35 -9.21
C GLN A 448 23.79 -26.23 -8.32
N GLY A 449 23.17 -25.97 -7.17
CA GLY A 449 23.68 -25.05 -6.16
C GLY A 449 22.96 -23.72 -6.02
N GLN A 450 21.82 -23.51 -6.69
CA GLN A 450 20.96 -22.35 -6.41
C GLN A 450 20.51 -22.35 -4.94
N ALA A 451 20.61 -21.19 -4.28
CA ALA A 451 20.15 -21.01 -2.91
C ALA A 451 18.63 -20.73 -2.84
N LEU A 452 17.99 -21.18 -1.76
CA LEU A 452 16.59 -20.89 -1.45
C LEU A 452 16.50 -19.66 -0.54
N ASP A 453 16.83 -18.50 -1.11
CA ASP A 453 16.78 -17.21 -0.42
C ASP A 453 15.79 -16.29 -1.16
N GLU A 454 14.74 -15.84 -0.47
CA GLU A 454 13.71 -14.96 -1.01
C GLU A 454 13.36 -13.86 0.00
N VAL A 455 12.93 -12.69 -0.48
CA VAL A 455 12.42 -11.60 0.37
C VAL A 455 10.96 -11.37 0.02
N LEU A 456 10.08 -11.65 1.00
CA LEU A 456 8.66 -11.36 0.88
C LEU A 456 8.40 -9.90 1.24
N ILE A 457 7.61 -9.22 0.42
CA ILE A 457 7.17 -7.84 0.70
C ILE A 457 5.73 -7.92 1.18
N LEU A 458 5.49 -7.53 2.42
CA LEU A 458 4.16 -7.28 2.94
C LEU A 458 3.86 -5.79 2.72
N SER A 459 3.08 -5.49 1.68
CA SER A 459 2.78 -4.11 1.32
C SER A 459 1.54 -3.61 2.05
N VAL A 460 1.66 -2.43 2.66
CA VAL A 460 0.58 -1.79 3.42
C VAL A 460 0.09 -0.58 2.62
N LYS A 461 -1.20 -0.56 2.28
CA LYS A 461 -1.79 0.57 1.55
C LYS A 461 -1.64 1.86 2.35
N ASN A 462 -1.03 2.87 1.74
CA ASN A 462 -0.71 4.17 2.37
C ASN A 462 0.16 4.05 3.64
N GLY A 463 0.86 2.93 3.81
CA GLY A 463 1.71 2.63 4.96
C GLY A 463 3.15 2.33 4.57
N ARG A 464 3.91 1.78 5.50
CA ARG A 464 5.27 1.29 5.28
C ARG A 464 5.23 -0.19 4.88
N ASP A 465 6.02 -0.56 3.87
CA ASP A 465 6.20 -1.96 3.49
C ASP A 465 7.14 -2.68 4.46
N HIS A 466 6.82 -3.95 4.76
CA HIS A 466 7.66 -4.83 5.58
C HIS A 466 8.36 -5.87 4.71
N PHE A 467 9.67 -6.02 4.88
CA PHE A 467 10.50 -6.96 4.15
C PHE A 467 10.83 -8.15 5.06
N ILE A 468 10.33 -9.33 4.69
CA ILE A 468 10.50 -10.56 5.48
C ILE A 468 11.48 -11.45 4.71
N PRO A 469 12.77 -11.52 5.12
CA PRO A 469 13.71 -12.46 4.52
C PRO A 469 13.33 -13.89 4.88
N VAL A 470 13.17 -14.72 3.86
CA VAL A 470 12.88 -16.14 3.95
C VAL A 470 14.09 -16.91 3.43
N ARG A 471 14.59 -17.85 4.23
CA ARG A 471 15.70 -18.73 3.85
C ARG A 471 15.34 -20.19 4.04
N ALA A 472 15.97 -21.02 3.22
CA ALA A 472 15.99 -22.46 3.40
C ALA A 472 17.31 -23.05 2.90
N SER A 473 17.71 -24.17 3.47
CA SER A 473 18.80 -24.99 2.94
C SER A 473 18.21 -26.12 2.10
N TRP A 474 18.81 -26.41 0.95
CA TRP A 474 18.34 -27.49 0.07
C TRP A 474 19.08 -28.80 0.38
N ALA A 475 18.33 -29.87 0.66
CA ALA A 475 18.86 -31.23 0.65
C ALA A 475 18.87 -31.76 -0.79
N PRO A 476 20.04 -32.11 -1.36
CA PRO A 476 20.11 -32.65 -2.69
C PRO A 476 19.23 -33.89 -2.85
N SER A 477 18.54 -33.97 -3.99
CA SER A 477 17.68 -35.10 -4.33
C SER A 477 18.13 -35.74 -5.64
N CYS A 478 17.83 -37.03 -5.83
CA CYS A 478 18.11 -37.77 -7.07
C CYS A 478 17.23 -37.32 -8.25
N ILE A 479 16.16 -36.57 -7.98
CA ILE A 479 15.27 -35.97 -8.99
C ILE A 479 16.00 -34.88 -9.77
N GLY A 480 15.82 -34.83 -11.09
CA GLY A 480 16.35 -33.76 -11.93
C GLY A 480 17.77 -33.98 -12.48
N TRP A 481 18.39 -35.13 -12.20
CA TRP A 481 19.71 -35.53 -12.71
C TRP A 481 19.61 -36.42 -13.97
N SER A 482 20.70 -36.51 -14.72
CA SER A 482 20.85 -37.46 -15.83
C SER A 482 21.35 -38.83 -15.34
N ILE A 483 21.14 -39.87 -16.16
CA ILE A 483 21.68 -41.22 -15.88
C ILE A 483 23.21 -41.22 -15.74
N PRO A 484 23.99 -40.58 -16.64
CA PRO A 484 25.43 -40.50 -16.49
C PRO A 484 25.88 -39.84 -15.18
N GLU A 485 25.14 -38.85 -14.66
CA GLU A 485 25.47 -38.24 -13.38
C GLU A 485 25.18 -39.22 -12.23
N LEU A 486 23.99 -39.81 -12.18
CA LEU A 486 23.61 -40.70 -11.07
C LEU A 486 24.52 -41.94 -10.90
N ILE A 487 25.06 -42.51 -11.98
CA ILE A 487 25.97 -43.67 -11.90
C ILE A 487 27.33 -43.36 -11.24
N ARG A 488 27.66 -42.08 -11.08
CA ARG A 488 28.89 -41.60 -10.42
C ARG A 488 28.69 -41.35 -8.93
N VAL A 489 27.48 -41.46 -8.40
CA VAL A 489 27.20 -41.30 -6.98
C VAL A 489 27.64 -42.57 -6.22
N PRO A 490 28.51 -42.46 -5.19
CA PRO A 490 28.96 -43.61 -4.41
C PRO A 490 27.87 -44.19 -3.49
N ASP A 491 28.20 -45.27 -2.78
CA ASP A 491 27.30 -45.90 -1.79
C ASP A 491 27.01 -44.93 -0.62
N GLY A 492 25.75 -44.82 -0.20
CA GLY A 492 25.30 -43.86 0.83
C GLY A 492 24.47 -42.67 0.31
N GLY A 493 24.11 -42.70 -0.97
CA GLY A 493 23.10 -41.81 -1.56
C GLY A 493 23.65 -40.46 -2.01
N ILE A 494 22.84 -39.69 -2.73
CA ILE A 494 23.20 -38.34 -3.19
C ILE A 494 23.47 -37.41 -1.99
N ARG A 495 22.75 -37.59 -0.87
CA ARG A 495 22.96 -36.80 0.34
C ARG A 495 24.19 -37.19 1.13
N GLY A 496 24.52 -38.48 1.20
CA GLY A 496 25.79 -38.94 1.76
C GLY A 496 26.98 -38.40 0.97
N PHE A 497 26.88 -38.43 -0.37
CA PHE A 497 27.87 -37.86 -1.27
C PHE A 497 28.04 -36.34 -1.06
N ALA A 498 26.94 -35.58 -1.06
CA ALA A 498 26.98 -34.14 -0.82
C ALA A 498 27.61 -33.78 0.53
N LYS A 499 27.30 -34.52 1.60
CA LYS A 499 27.91 -34.34 2.93
C LYS A 499 29.41 -34.61 2.93
N SER A 500 29.86 -35.68 2.25
CA SER A 500 31.30 -36.00 2.14
C SER A 500 32.09 -34.88 1.43
N ARG A 501 31.50 -34.27 0.39
CA ARG A 501 32.12 -33.16 -0.35
C ARG A 501 32.16 -31.85 0.42
N LEU A 502 31.16 -31.59 1.27
CA LEU A 502 31.16 -30.44 2.18
C LEU A 502 32.28 -30.55 3.24
N LEU A 503 32.61 -31.77 3.68
CA LEU A 503 33.72 -32.03 4.59
C LEU A 503 35.10 -31.82 3.94
N ASP A 504 35.23 -32.13 2.65
CA ASP A 504 36.48 -32.01 1.88
C ASP A 504 36.80 -30.59 1.37
N GLN A 505 35.96 -29.58 1.68
CA GLN A 505 36.12 -28.16 1.28
C GLN A 505 36.25 -27.90 -0.24
N THR A 506 35.94 -28.87 -1.10
CA THR A 506 35.86 -28.68 -2.55
C THR A 506 34.48 -28.12 -2.92
N GLU A 507 34.43 -26.89 -3.46
CA GLU A 507 33.20 -26.15 -3.81
C GLU A 507 32.40 -26.75 -4.99
N ALA A 508 32.83 -27.87 -5.58
CA ALA A 508 32.13 -28.50 -6.69
C ALA A 508 30.92 -29.32 -6.19
N ARG A 509 29.77 -28.63 -6.02
CA ARG A 509 28.43 -29.25 -5.85
C ARG A 509 27.94 -29.98 -7.10
N ASN A 510 28.60 -29.78 -8.23
CA ASN A 510 28.26 -30.42 -9.50
C ASN A 510 28.90 -31.81 -9.61
N LEU A 511 28.12 -32.76 -10.15
CA LEU A 511 28.63 -34.05 -10.58
C LEU A 511 29.43 -33.87 -11.88
N ASP A 512 30.71 -33.49 -11.73
CA ASP A 512 31.61 -33.37 -12.87
C ASP A 512 31.78 -34.71 -13.60
N SER A 513 31.93 -34.61 -14.92
CA SER A 513 32.14 -35.75 -15.83
C SER A 513 33.34 -36.63 -15.46
N ASP A 514 34.28 -36.08 -14.69
CA ASP A 514 35.58 -36.64 -14.35
C ASP A 514 35.53 -37.62 -13.16
N LEU A 515 34.38 -37.73 -12.49
CA LEU A 515 34.19 -38.69 -11.41
C LEU A 515 34.14 -40.14 -11.92
N PRO A 516 34.70 -41.10 -11.16
CA PRO A 516 34.69 -42.51 -11.54
C PRO A 516 33.27 -43.07 -11.56
N VAL A 517 32.99 -43.95 -12.51
CA VAL A 517 31.73 -44.67 -12.59
C VAL A 517 31.72 -45.76 -11.52
N HIS A 518 30.72 -45.72 -10.63
CA HIS A 518 30.60 -46.69 -9.54
C HIS A 518 29.72 -47.90 -9.93
N ARG A 519 28.68 -47.68 -10.74
CA ARG A 519 27.71 -48.73 -11.10
C ARG A 519 27.33 -48.69 -12.58
N PRO A 520 26.90 -49.82 -13.16
CA PRO A 520 26.49 -49.88 -14.57
C PRO A 520 25.17 -49.17 -14.86
N ALA A 521 24.29 -49.00 -13.86
CA ALA A 521 23.01 -48.30 -13.94
C ALA A 521 22.74 -47.54 -12.63
N PRO A 522 21.87 -46.50 -12.63
CA PRO A 522 21.52 -45.74 -11.44
C PRO A 522 20.92 -46.64 -10.36
N LYS A 523 21.44 -46.54 -9.14
CA LYS A 523 20.98 -47.36 -8.01
C LYS A 523 19.54 -47.05 -7.62
N GLU A 524 19.12 -45.81 -7.79
CA GLU A 524 17.78 -45.32 -7.48
C GLU A 524 16.76 -46.02 -8.38
N LEU A 525 17.06 -46.15 -9.67
CA LEU A 525 16.26 -46.91 -10.62
C LEU A 525 16.20 -48.39 -10.24
N LEU A 526 17.35 -49.00 -9.89
CA LEU A 526 17.43 -50.41 -9.50
C LEU A 526 16.61 -50.72 -8.23
N HIS A 527 16.69 -49.87 -7.21
CA HIS A 527 15.91 -50.03 -5.98
C HIS A 527 14.40 -49.87 -6.24
N LEU A 528 14.00 -48.93 -7.11
CA LEU A 528 12.61 -48.74 -7.49
C LEU A 528 12.03 -49.96 -8.23
N ILE A 529 12.75 -50.50 -9.22
CA ILE A 529 12.29 -51.69 -9.96
C ILE A 529 12.28 -52.95 -9.08
N GLU A 530 13.26 -53.11 -8.18
CA GLU A 530 13.29 -54.23 -7.23
C GLU A 530 12.10 -54.16 -6.26
N ALA A 531 11.84 -52.98 -5.68
CA ALA A 531 10.69 -52.77 -4.81
C ALA A 531 9.37 -53.00 -5.54
N LEU A 532 9.25 -52.53 -6.78
CA LEU A 532 8.08 -52.73 -7.63
C LEU A 532 7.82 -54.22 -7.86
N GLU A 533 8.85 -55.00 -8.18
CA GLU A 533 8.73 -56.44 -8.41
C GLU A 533 8.30 -57.19 -7.14
N ILE A 534 8.94 -56.91 -6.00
CA ILE A 534 8.62 -57.54 -4.71
C ILE A 534 7.20 -57.19 -4.27
N LEU A 535 6.80 -55.93 -4.38
CA LEU A 535 5.45 -55.48 -3.99
C LEU A 535 4.38 -56.06 -4.92
N THR A 536 4.66 -56.19 -6.22
CA THR A 536 3.73 -56.84 -7.16
C THR A 536 3.48 -58.29 -6.78
N GLN A 537 4.54 -59.06 -6.50
CA GLN A 537 4.42 -60.46 -6.07
C GLN A 537 3.67 -60.61 -4.73
N ARG A 538 3.90 -59.69 -3.80
CA ARG A 538 3.19 -59.67 -2.52
C ARG A 538 1.72 -59.31 -2.69
N ALA A 539 1.41 -58.32 -3.53
CA ALA A 539 0.04 -57.91 -3.82
C ALA A 539 -0.77 -59.04 -4.48
N THR A 540 -0.17 -59.75 -5.44
CA THR A 540 -0.82 -60.90 -6.08
C THR A 540 -1.01 -62.07 -5.13
N ALA A 541 -0.04 -62.35 -4.25
CA ALA A 541 -0.16 -63.37 -3.22
C ALA A 541 -1.24 -63.03 -2.18
N GLU A 542 -1.28 -61.79 -1.67
CA GLU A 542 -2.30 -61.35 -0.70
C GLU A 542 -3.71 -61.39 -1.30
N ALA A 543 -3.87 -60.94 -2.55
CA ALA A 543 -5.16 -61.00 -3.25
C ALA A 543 -5.65 -62.45 -3.47
N GLN A 544 -4.74 -63.43 -3.58
CA GLN A 544 -5.11 -64.84 -3.67
C GLN A 544 -5.47 -65.46 -2.30
N MET A 545 -4.99 -64.87 -1.20
CA MET A 545 -5.15 -65.41 0.15
C MET A 545 -6.28 -64.73 0.95
N ILE A 546 -6.61 -63.47 0.64
CA ILE A 546 -7.60 -62.65 1.35
C ILE A 546 -8.80 -62.40 0.42
N GLU A 547 -9.98 -62.93 0.77
CA GLU A 547 -11.19 -62.85 -0.07
C GLU A 547 -11.68 -61.41 -0.33
N ASP A 548 -11.39 -60.48 0.58
CA ASP A 548 -11.84 -59.08 0.51
C ASP A 548 -10.88 -58.15 -0.29
N LEU A 549 -9.72 -58.63 -0.74
CA LEU A 549 -8.70 -57.82 -1.40
C LEU A 549 -8.61 -58.14 -2.90
N THR A 550 -9.30 -57.36 -3.73
CA THR A 550 -9.28 -57.53 -5.20
C THR A 550 -8.32 -56.56 -5.86
N ILE A 551 -7.47 -57.06 -6.77
CA ILE A 551 -6.61 -56.23 -7.62
C ILE A 551 -7.46 -55.46 -8.64
N PRO A 552 -7.23 -54.15 -8.84
CA PRO A 552 -7.92 -53.40 -9.88
C PRO A 552 -7.69 -53.98 -11.29
N HIS A 553 -8.79 -54.29 -11.98
CA HIS A 553 -8.76 -54.83 -13.35
C HIS A 553 -8.42 -53.79 -14.42
N ASP A 554 -8.30 -52.50 -14.05
CA ASP A 554 -7.97 -51.44 -14.99
C ASP A 554 -6.56 -51.66 -15.58
N PRO A 555 -6.40 -51.56 -16.92
CA PRO A 555 -5.11 -51.74 -17.59
C PRO A 555 -4.07 -50.68 -17.23
N GLY A 556 -4.45 -49.53 -16.66
CA GLY A 556 -3.55 -48.47 -16.21
C GLY A 556 -2.94 -48.69 -14.83
N TRP A 557 -3.55 -49.51 -13.99
CA TRP A 557 -3.07 -49.76 -12.63
C TRP A 557 -1.78 -50.61 -12.63
N PRO A 558 -0.77 -50.35 -11.77
CA PRO A 558 -0.66 -49.32 -10.71
C PRO A 558 0.00 -48.00 -11.15
N PHE A 559 0.16 -47.77 -12.45
CA PHE A 559 0.98 -46.67 -13.01
C PHE A 559 0.17 -45.40 -13.29
N ASP A 560 -1.11 -45.53 -13.61
CA ASP A 560 -1.96 -44.39 -13.93
C ASP A 560 -2.60 -43.80 -12.66
N GLU A 561 -2.35 -42.50 -12.42
CA GLU A 561 -2.86 -41.77 -11.25
C GLU A 561 -4.40 -41.82 -11.18
N ALA A 562 -5.10 -41.83 -12.33
CA ALA A 562 -6.56 -41.88 -12.37
C ALA A 562 -7.14 -43.23 -11.89
N THR A 563 -6.32 -44.28 -11.93
CA THR A 563 -6.73 -45.66 -11.61
C THR A 563 -6.36 -46.08 -10.19
N CYS A 564 -5.54 -45.26 -9.50
CA CYS A 564 -5.07 -45.51 -8.15
C CYS A 564 -6.07 -44.94 -7.13
N THR A 565 -6.85 -45.81 -6.49
CA THR A 565 -7.90 -45.41 -5.52
C THR A 565 -7.62 -45.86 -4.09
N SER A 566 -6.48 -46.53 -3.83
CA SER A 566 -6.23 -47.15 -2.53
C SER A 566 -5.97 -46.14 -1.39
N ILE A 567 -5.47 -44.94 -1.72
CA ILE A 567 -5.17 -43.87 -0.76
C ILE A 567 -5.55 -42.50 -1.34
N ASP A 568 -5.96 -41.59 -0.47
CA ASP A 568 -6.12 -40.17 -0.82
C ASP A 568 -4.83 -39.54 -1.40
N ARG A 569 -5.01 -38.61 -2.33
CA ARG A 569 -3.93 -37.94 -3.08
C ARG A 569 -2.93 -37.24 -2.16
N VAL A 570 -3.38 -36.57 -1.10
CA VAL A 570 -2.50 -35.84 -0.18
C VAL A 570 -1.59 -36.80 0.58
N THR A 571 -2.17 -37.88 1.10
CA THR A 571 -1.43 -38.91 1.84
C THR A 571 -0.46 -39.65 0.92
N ARG A 572 -0.87 -39.96 -0.32
CA ARG A 572 0.01 -40.56 -1.33
C ARG A 572 1.24 -39.69 -1.61
N LEU A 573 1.08 -38.38 -1.82
CA LEU A 573 2.20 -37.47 -2.06
C LEU A 573 3.17 -37.40 -0.86
N SER A 574 2.65 -37.43 0.37
CA SER A 574 3.48 -37.49 1.58
C SER A 574 4.32 -38.78 1.66
N LEU A 575 3.73 -39.92 1.30
CA LEU A 575 4.44 -41.20 1.23
C LEU A 575 5.48 -41.21 0.09
N VAL A 576 5.17 -40.64 -1.08
CA VAL A 576 6.13 -40.47 -2.19
C VAL A 576 7.35 -39.65 -1.73
N ALA A 577 7.14 -38.55 -1.01
CA ALA A 577 8.23 -37.75 -0.45
C ALA A 577 9.09 -38.56 0.54
N SER A 578 8.50 -39.50 1.27
CA SER A 578 9.22 -40.39 2.20
C SER A 578 10.03 -41.46 1.48
N VAL A 579 9.51 -42.02 0.38
CA VAL A 579 10.24 -42.97 -0.47
C VAL A 579 11.41 -42.29 -1.19
N LEU A 580 11.22 -41.07 -1.69
CA LEU A 580 12.29 -40.26 -2.28
C LEU A 580 13.38 -39.93 -1.26
N ASP A 581 13.00 -39.60 -0.03
CA ASP A 581 13.97 -39.37 1.05
C ASP A 581 14.81 -40.62 1.36
N ALA A 582 14.19 -41.81 1.31
CA ALA A 582 14.91 -43.07 1.43
C ALA A 582 15.84 -43.35 0.24
N LEU A 583 15.41 -43.04 -1.00
CA LEU A 583 16.26 -43.15 -2.20
C LEU A 583 17.47 -42.23 -2.12
N ASP A 584 17.27 -40.97 -1.74
CA ASP A 584 18.32 -39.96 -1.61
C ASP A 584 19.42 -40.35 -0.60
N GLN A 585 19.05 -41.17 0.40
CA GLN A 585 19.91 -41.66 1.48
C GLN A 585 20.34 -43.12 1.29
N ASP A 586 20.00 -43.75 0.16
CA ASP A 586 20.35 -45.14 -0.16
C ASP A 586 19.83 -46.16 0.86
N GLN A 587 18.62 -45.91 1.39
CA GLN A 587 17.97 -46.76 2.39
C GLN A 587 16.96 -47.74 1.74
N PRO A 588 16.69 -48.90 2.37
CA PRO A 588 15.72 -49.86 1.84
C PRO A 588 14.29 -49.29 1.75
N LEU A 589 13.74 -49.22 0.54
CA LEU A 589 12.41 -48.62 0.28
C LEU A 589 11.26 -49.28 1.02
N LEU A 590 11.34 -50.60 1.26
CA LEU A 590 10.27 -51.31 1.97
C LEU A 590 10.18 -50.93 3.46
N GLN A 591 11.24 -50.35 4.03
CA GLN A 591 11.28 -49.90 5.43
C GLN A 591 10.82 -48.44 5.59
N SER A 592 10.69 -47.67 4.50
CA SER A 592 10.24 -46.27 4.56
C SER A 592 8.73 -46.12 4.73
N PHE A 593 7.97 -47.21 4.62
CA PHE A 593 6.52 -47.20 4.75
C PHE A 593 6.08 -47.47 6.20
N PRO A 594 5.13 -46.71 6.74
CA PRO A 594 4.47 -47.04 8.00
C PRO A 594 3.82 -48.44 7.94
N PRO A 595 3.81 -49.20 9.04
CA PRO A 595 3.28 -50.57 9.06
C PRO A 595 1.78 -50.64 8.73
N GLU A 596 1.03 -49.55 8.92
CA GLU A 596 -0.42 -49.46 8.69
C GLU A 596 -0.79 -49.39 7.19
N VAL A 597 0.16 -49.08 6.31
CA VAL A 597 -0.11 -48.92 4.87
C VAL A 597 -0.22 -50.29 4.20
N SER A 598 -1.31 -50.55 3.47
CA SER A 598 -1.55 -51.80 2.74
C SER A 598 -0.55 -52.03 1.60
N VAL A 599 -0.40 -53.27 1.14
CA VAL A 599 0.56 -53.60 0.07
C VAL A 599 0.17 -52.97 -1.27
N LEU A 600 -1.13 -52.90 -1.59
CA LEU A 600 -1.63 -52.20 -2.79
C LEU A 600 -1.27 -50.71 -2.77
N ALA A 601 -1.47 -50.07 -1.63
CA ALA A 601 -1.09 -48.68 -1.40
C ALA A 601 0.41 -48.44 -1.57
N ARG A 602 1.25 -49.33 -1.03
CA ARG A 602 2.71 -49.25 -1.21
C ARG A 602 3.09 -49.40 -2.68
N LEU A 603 2.43 -50.32 -3.42
CA LEU A 603 2.68 -50.55 -4.83
C LEU A 603 2.32 -49.32 -5.67
N GLU A 604 1.19 -48.67 -5.41
CA GLU A 604 0.79 -47.42 -6.06
C GLU A 604 1.80 -46.28 -5.79
N VAL A 605 2.29 -46.15 -4.55
CA VAL A 605 3.30 -45.14 -4.19
C VAL A 605 4.63 -45.37 -4.90
N VAL A 606 5.15 -46.61 -4.92
CA VAL A 606 6.41 -46.94 -5.62
C VAL A 606 6.27 -46.75 -7.12
N SER A 607 5.12 -47.14 -7.70
CA SER A 607 4.83 -46.95 -9.13
C SER A 607 4.78 -45.47 -9.49
N HIS A 608 4.15 -44.63 -8.67
CA HIS A 608 4.13 -43.19 -8.84
C HIS A 608 5.53 -42.57 -8.71
N THR A 609 6.31 -43.04 -7.74
CA THR A 609 7.70 -42.58 -7.53
C THR A 609 8.59 -42.93 -8.72
N LEU A 610 8.41 -44.12 -9.33
CA LEU A 610 9.12 -44.53 -10.55
C LEU A 610 8.77 -43.63 -11.73
N ILE A 611 7.50 -43.33 -11.94
CA ILE A 611 7.07 -42.43 -13.01
C ILE A 611 7.65 -41.03 -12.82
N LEU A 612 7.58 -40.51 -11.59
CA LEU A 612 8.15 -39.21 -11.23
C LEU A 612 9.68 -39.18 -11.41
N PHE A 613 10.37 -40.25 -11.03
CA PHE A 613 11.81 -40.37 -11.25
C PHE A 613 12.15 -40.32 -12.74
N LEU A 614 11.48 -41.14 -13.55
CA LEU A 614 11.70 -41.20 -15.00
C LEU A 614 11.35 -39.88 -15.71
N SER A 615 10.25 -39.23 -15.31
CA SER A 615 9.87 -37.92 -15.85
C SER A 615 10.83 -36.81 -15.44
N SER A 616 11.57 -36.99 -14.34
CA SER A 616 12.51 -35.99 -13.85
C SER A 616 13.89 -36.02 -14.51
N LEU A 617 14.24 -37.13 -15.18
CA LEU A 617 15.52 -37.27 -15.86
C LEU A 617 15.68 -36.21 -16.94
N THR A 618 16.83 -35.55 -17.02
CA THR A 618 17.08 -34.47 -18.01
C THR A 618 16.95 -34.96 -19.45
N ASP A 619 17.48 -36.16 -19.71
CA ASP A 619 17.65 -36.72 -21.06
C ASP A 619 16.86 -38.03 -21.22
N GLY A 620 16.13 -38.47 -20.19
CA GLY A 620 15.48 -39.78 -20.17
C GLY A 620 16.44 -40.97 -20.25
N ILE A 621 15.88 -42.17 -20.47
CA ILE A 621 16.65 -43.40 -20.69
C ILE A 621 17.14 -43.50 -22.13
N VAL A 622 16.40 -42.97 -23.09
CA VAL A 622 16.82 -42.83 -24.49
C VAL A 622 16.96 -41.32 -24.79
N PRO A 623 18.17 -40.76 -24.60
CA PRO A 623 18.49 -39.38 -24.92
C PRO A 623 18.21 -38.99 -26.35
N THR A 624 18.03 -37.69 -26.57
CA THR A 624 17.79 -37.11 -27.90
C THR A 624 18.86 -37.51 -28.91
N HIS A 625 20.13 -37.63 -28.50
CA HIS A 625 21.19 -38.06 -29.40
C HIS A 625 21.03 -39.52 -29.86
N ILE A 626 20.58 -40.43 -28.98
CA ILE A 626 20.28 -41.82 -29.35
C ILE A 626 19.00 -41.88 -30.19
N TRP A 627 17.99 -41.08 -29.82
CA TRP A 627 16.75 -40.96 -30.58
C TRP A 627 17.01 -40.53 -32.04
N ASN A 628 17.93 -39.58 -32.26
CA ASN A 628 18.31 -39.16 -33.60
C ASN A 628 18.91 -40.30 -34.43
N ILE A 629 19.69 -41.21 -33.82
CA ILE A 629 20.21 -42.41 -34.50
C ILE A 629 19.06 -43.32 -34.97
N PHE A 630 18.00 -43.46 -34.17
CA PHE A 630 16.80 -44.20 -34.59
C PHE A 630 16.04 -43.49 -35.73
N VAL A 631 15.94 -42.16 -35.68
CA VAL A 631 15.26 -41.35 -36.70
C VAL A 631 16.00 -41.37 -38.04
N GLU A 632 17.34 -41.29 -38.01
CA GLU A 632 18.20 -41.41 -39.20
C GLU A 632 18.05 -42.78 -39.87
N ASN A 633 17.86 -43.84 -39.08
CA ASN A 633 17.61 -45.21 -39.54
C ASN A 633 16.12 -45.48 -39.82
N GLN A 634 15.49 -44.67 -40.68
CA GLN A 634 14.04 -44.74 -40.95
C GLN A 634 13.55 -46.14 -41.37
N THR A 635 14.33 -46.88 -42.15
CA THR A 635 13.98 -48.23 -42.61
C THR A 635 13.92 -49.26 -41.48
N LEU A 636 14.74 -49.09 -40.44
CA LEU A 636 14.74 -49.93 -39.25
C LEU A 636 13.53 -49.58 -38.36
N LEU A 637 13.22 -48.29 -38.23
CA LEU A 637 12.07 -47.84 -37.45
C LEU A 637 10.74 -48.29 -38.07
N GLU A 638 10.62 -48.28 -39.39
CA GLU A 638 9.45 -48.82 -40.11
C GLU A 638 9.32 -50.35 -39.94
N LYS A 639 10.44 -51.09 -39.92
CA LYS A 639 10.45 -52.52 -39.59
C LYS A 639 10.01 -52.77 -38.15
N ILE A 640 10.47 -51.98 -37.19
CA ILE A 640 10.07 -52.05 -35.78
C ILE A 640 8.57 -51.80 -35.62
N THR A 641 8.04 -50.74 -36.24
CA THR A 641 6.60 -50.43 -36.18
C THR A 641 5.76 -51.49 -36.87
N THR A 642 6.21 -52.03 -38.01
CA THR A 642 5.52 -53.11 -38.73
C THR A 642 5.54 -54.40 -37.91
N ALA A 643 6.67 -54.74 -37.29
CA ALA A 643 6.78 -55.86 -36.37
C ALA A 643 5.78 -55.68 -35.23
N TYR A 644 5.82 -54.55 -34.50
CA TYR A 644 4.90 -54.27 -33.40
C TYR A 644 3.41 -54.37 -33.81
N ASN A 645 3.02 -53.78 -34.94
CA ASN A 645 1.64 -53.81 -35.45
C ASN A 645 1.19 -55.21 -35.89
N SER A 646 2.11 -56.06 -36.36
CA SER A 646 1.79 -57.45 -36.73
C SER A 646 1.44 -58.31 -35.51
N ILE A 647 2.03 -58.02 -34.35
CA ILE A 647 1.76 -58.75 -33.11
C ILE A 647 0.50 -58.21 -32.42
N THR A 648 0.16 -56.92 -32.56
CA THR A 648 -1.10 -56.38 -32.02
C THR A 648 -2.32 -56.91 -32.78
N THR A 649 -2.17 -57.27 -34.05
CA THR A 649 -3.24 -57.77 -34.94
C THR A 649 -3.34 -59.30 -35.03
N GLY A 650 -2.44 -60.06 -34.38
CA GLY A 650 -2.63 -61.50 -34.10
C GLY A 650 -1.93 -62.53 -35.01
N SER A 651 -0.93 -62.15 -35.82
CA SER A 651 -0.18 -63.09 -36.66
C SER A 651 1.09 -63.59 -35.96
N LEU A 652 1.03 -64.71 -35.23
CA LEU A 652 2.01 -65.00 -34.17
C LEU A 652 3.34 -65.66 -34.61
N ALA A 653 3.36 -66.51 -35.64
CA ALA A 653 4.56 -67.33 -35.95
C ALA A 653 5.64 -66.61 -36.78
N SER A 654 5.24 -65.82 -37.78
CA SER A 654 6.17 -65.00 -38.59
C SER A 654 6.60 -63.73 -37.85
N ALA A 655 5.73 -63.20 -36.98
CA ALA A 655 6.01 -62.00 -36.21
C ALA A 655 7.12 -62.22 -35.16
N ASN A 656 7.15 -63.36 -34.46
CA ASN A 656 8.12 -63.57 -33.38
C ASN A 656 9.59 -63.48 -33.85
N ALA A 657 9.92 -64.03 -35.02
CA ALA A 657 11.28 -63.95 -35.58
C ALA A 657 11.65 -62.51 -36.01
N ALA A 658 10.70 -61.78 -36.62
CA ALA A 658 10.89 -60.37 -36.97
C ALA A 658 11.02 -59.48 -35.73
N CYS A 659 10.35 -59.83 -34.63
CA CYS A 659 10.43 -59.12 -33.36
C CYS A 659 11.76 -59.34 -32.65
N ALA A 660 12.27 -60.57 -32.63
CA ALA A 660 13.59 -60.86 -32.07
C ALA A 660 14.69 -60.07 -32.80
N ALA A 661 14.66 -60.08 -34.14
CA ALA A 661 15.59 -59.28 -34.95
C ALA A 661 15.45 -57.76 -34.70
N ALA A 662 14.24 -57.27 -34.46
CA ALA A 662 13.99 -55.86 -34.14
C ALA A 662 14.48 -55.49 -32.72
N GLN A 663 14.28 -56.37 -31.73
CA GLN A 663 14.80 -56.20 -30.36
C GLN A 663 16.34 -56.16 -30.35
N ASP A 664 16.98 -57.12 -31.02
CA ASP A 664 18.45 -57.20 -31.11
C ASP A 664 19.02 -55.92 -31.75
N ALA A 665 18.39 -55.42 -32.82
CA ALA A 665 18.83 -54.19 -33.47
C ALA A 665 18.66 -52.93 -32.59
N ILE A 666 17.63 -52.88 -31.72
CA ILE A 666 17.45 -51.78 -30.76
C ILE A 666 18.54 -51.84 -29.68
N LEU A 667 18.83 -53.04 -29.15
CA LEU A 667 19.87 -53.23 -28.14
C LEU A 667 21.26 -52.93 -28.71
N ASP A 668 21.55 -53.31 -29.95
CA ASP A 668 22.82 -53.02 -30.61
C ASP A 668 23.07 -51.50 -30.72
N ILE A 669 22.04 -50.73 -31.09
CA ILE A 669 22.11 -49.25 -31.15
C ILE A 669 22.36 -48.67 -29.74
N LEU A 670 21.65 -49.17 -28.72
CA LEU A 670 21.83 -48.69 -27.35
C LEU A 670 23.21 -49.03 -26.79
N ILE A 671 23.72 -50.24 -27.03
CA ILE A 671 25.07 -50.67 -26.61
C ILE A 671 26.14 -49.83 -27.29
N GLN A 672 26.00 -49.57 -28.59
CA GLN A 672 26.95 -48.77 -29.34
C GLN A 672 26.96 -47.29 -28.91
N ALA A 673 25.78 -46.75 -28.56
CA ALA A 673 25.65 -45.37 -28.12
C ALA A 673 26.11 -45.16 -26.66
N SER A 674 25.53 -45.92 -25.71
CA SER A 674 25.94 -45.87 -24.31
C SER A 674 25.53 -47.15 -23.54
N PRO A 675 26.49 -47.88 -22.94
CA PRO A 675 26.20 -49.11 -22.21
C PRO A 675 25.30 -48.90 -20.98
N HIS A 676 25.38 -47.74 -20.33
CA HIS A 676 24.62 -47.43 -19.11
C HIS A 676 23.12 -47.23 -19.39
N HIS A 677 22.81 -46.60 -20.52
CA HIS A 677 21.44 -46.43 -20.99
C HIS A 677 20.84 -47.77 -21.43
N ASN A 678 21.63 -48.63 -22.12
CA ASN A 678 21.21 -49.98 -22.48
C ASN A 678 20.81 -50.81 -21.24
N ILE A 679 21.68 -50.84 -20.23
CA ILE A 679 21.44 -51.64 -19.01
C ILE A 679 20.19 -51.14 -18.29
N SER A 680 20.04 -49.82 -18.15
CA SER A 680 18.85 -49.20 -17.53
C SER A 680 17.56 -49.52 -18.30
N PHE A 681 17.62 -49.51 -19.64
CA PHE A 681 16.50 -49.87 -20.52
C PHE A 681 16.10 -51.34 -20.38
N VAL A 682 17.08 -52.27 -20.41
CA VAL A 682 16.83 -53.71 -20.30
C VAL A 682 16.22 -54.06 -18.94
N PHE A 683 16.79 -53.54 -17.84
CA PHE A 683 16.26 -53.81 -16.51
C PHE A 683 14.84 -53.28 -16.33
N LEU A 684 14.58 -52.02 -16.74
CA LEU A 684 13.24 -51.44 -16.64
C LEU A 684 12.22 -52.23 -17.48
N THR A 685 12.53 -52.54 -18.74
CA THR A 685 11.60 -53.25 -19.62
C THR A 685 11.36 -54.69 -19.19
N ALA A 686 12.38 -55.39 -18.70
CA ALA A 686 12.23 -56.73 -18.14
C ALA A 686 11.34 -56.74 -16.89
N THR A 687 11.54 -55.80 -15.96
CA THR A 687 10.69 -55.69 -14.77
C THR A 687 9.26 -55.33 -15.14
N LEU A 688 9.04 -54.37 -16.04
CA LEU A 688 7.70 -54.01 -16.50
C LEU A 688 6.99 -55.18 -17.18
N SER A 689 7.69 -55.96 -18.02
CA SER A 689 7.15 -57.17 -18.63
C SER A 689 6.72 -58.19 -17.56
N ARG A 690 7.54 -58.40 -16.53
CA ARG A 690 7.23 -59.30 -15.42
C ARG A 690 6.03 -58.81 -14.59
N VAL A 691 5.97 -57.52 -14.27
CA VAL A 691 4.85 -56.92 -13.55
C VAL A 691 3.54 -57.10 -14.34
N VAL A 692 3.56 -56.87 -15.65
CA VAL A 692 2.38 -57.08 -16.50
C VAL A 692 1.97 -58.56 -16.53
N ALA A 693 2.92 -59.48 -16.59
CA ALA A 693 2.65 -60.92 -16.56
C ALA A 693 2.03 -61.38 -15.23
N GLU A 694 2.50 -60.85 -14.09
CA GLU A 694 1.98 -61.17 -12.76
C GLU A 694 0.59 -60.56 -12.50
N LEU A 695 0.35 -59.32 -12.95
CA LEU A 695 -0.95 -58.63 -12.78
C LEU A 695 -2.04 -59.11 -13.74
N SER A 696 -1.68 -59.88 -14.76
CA SER A 696 -2.62 -60.45 -15.74
C SER A 696 -2.19 -61.88 -16.06
N PRO A 697 -2.30 -62.80 -15.08
CA PRO A 697 -1.79 -64.15 -15.21
C PRO A 697 -2.60 -64.92 -16.26
N MET A 698 -1.89 -65.62 -17.13
CA MET A 698 -2.49 -66.53 -18.11
C MET A 698 -2.00 -67.94 -17.83
N THR A 699 -2.94 -68.88 -17.69
CA THR A 699 -2.59 -70.29 -17.42
C THR A 699 -2.06 -70.97 -18.68
N LYS A 700 -1.15 -71.94 -18.51
CA LYS A 700 -0.57 -72.71 -19.63
C LYS A 700 -1.64 -73.40 -20.49
N THR A 701 -2.74 -73.83 -19.88
CA THR A 701 -3.90 -74.43 -20.55
C THR A 701 -4.65 -73.44 -21.44
N GLN A 702 -4.80 -72.18 -21.03
CA GLN A 702 -5.37 -71.11 -21.85
C GLN A 702 -4.48 -70.80 -23.06
N TRP A 703 -3.15 -70.80 -22.89
CA TRP A 703 -2.20 -70.64 -23.98
C TRP A 703 -2.27 -71.78 -24.99
N ASP A 704 -2.28 -73.03 -24.52
CA ASP A 704 -2.38 -74.21 -25.39
C ASP A 704 -3.70 -74.23 -26.20
N LEU A 705 -4.80 -73.76 -25.60
CA LEU A 705 -6.09 -73.62 -26.28
C LEU A 705 -6.07 -72.56 -27.39
N LEU A 706 -5.38 -71.43 -27.17
CA LEU A 706 -5.23 -70.36 -28.16
C LEU A 706 -4.34 -70.79 -29.33
N MET A 707 -3.28 -71.59 -29.07
CA MET A 707 -2.38 -72.10 -30.10
C MET A 707 -3.01 -73.20 -30.97
N GLN A 708 -3.92 -74.00 -30.43
CA GLN A 708 -4.61 -75.08 -31.14
C GLN A 708 -5.62 -74.61 -32.21
N GLN A 709 -5.97 -73.31 -32.26
CA GLN A 709 -6.89 -72.77 -33.28
C GLN A 709 -6.23 -72.46 -34.63
N GLN A 710 -4.91 -72.57 -34.77
CA GLN A 710 -4.26 -72.25 -36.04
C GLN A 710 -4.28 -73.44 -37.02
N PRO A 711 -4.65 -73.24 -38.30
CA PRO A 711 -4.59 -74.29 -39.30
C PRO A 711 -3.11 -74.66 -39.55
N ALA A 712 -2.78 -75.92 -39.31
CA ALA A 712 -1.45 -76.48 -39.60
C ALA A 712 -1.15 -76.41 -41.10
N GLN A 713 -0.33 -75.45 -41.53
CA GLN A 713 0.39 -75.59 -42.80
C GLN A 713 1.60 -76.50 -42.57
N GLN A 714 1.48 -77.72 -43.07
CA GLN A 714 2.60 -78.66 -43.19
C GLN A 714 3.69 -78.06 -44.08
N HIS A 715 4.84 -77.72 -43.49
CA HIS A 715 6.10 -77.71 -44.22
C HIS A 715 7.08 -78.66 -43.57
N LYS A 716 7.28 -79.81 -44.22
CA LYS A 716 8.48 -80.64 -44.07
C LYS A 716 9.68 -79.83 -44.52
N LEU A 717 10.73 -79.76 -43.70
CA LEU A 717 12.16 -79.67 -44.06
C LEU A 717 12.94 -79.88 -42.75
N SER A 718 13.40 -81.12 -42.51
CA SER A 718 14.80 -81.55 -42.63
C SER A 718 15.74 -80.85 -41.64
N GLY A 719 16.18 -81.63 -40.65
CA GLY A 719 16.96 -81.16 -39.53
C GLY A 719 18.32 -80.59 -39.92
N ARG A 720 18.77 -79.64 -39.11
CA ARG A 720 20.19 -79.37 -38.91
C ARG A 720 20.40 -78.77 -37.53
N THR A 721 20.92 -79.60 -36.64
CA THR A 721 21.50 -79.26 -35.35
C THR A 721 22.66 -78.29 -35.58
N ILE A 722 22.61 -77.11 -34.96
CA ILE A 722 23.80 -76.30 -34.67
C ILE A 722 23.61 -75.76 -33.26
N GLY A 723 24.44 -76.23 -32.34
CA GLY A 723 24.52 -75.70 -30.98
C GLY A 723 25.17 -74.32 -30.98
N SER A 724 24.69 -73.45 -30.09
CA SER A 724 25.43 -72.28 -29.65
C SER A 724 25.21 -72.11 -28.16
N SER A 725 26.25 -72.47 -27.43
CA SER A 725 26.53 -72.13 -26.04
C SER A 725 26.83 -70.63 -25.90
N ILE A 726 26.20 -69.99 -24.91
CA ILE A 726 26.60 -68.83 -24.07
C ILE A 726 25.29 -68.53 -23.31
N GLY A 727 25.15 -68.45 -21.99
CA GLY A 727 26.07 -68.32 -20.88
C GLY A 727 25.14 -68.15 -19.67
N GLY A 728 24.97 -69.20 -18.87
CA GLY A 728 24.14 -69.17 -17.68
C GLY A 728 24.92 -68.61 -16.50
N VAL A 729 24.35 -67.62 -15.83
CA VAL A 729 24.47 -67.41 -14.38
C VAL A 729 23.15 -66.81 -13.94
N PHE A 730 22.32 -67.59 -13.23
CA PHE A 730 21.57 -67.20 -12.04
C PHE A 730 20.75 -68.42 -11.59
N GLY A 731 21.05 -68.86 -10.36
CA GLY A 731 20.61 -70.14 -9.82
C GLY A 731 19.10 -70.22 -9.64
N ARG A 732 18.48 -71.19 -10.32
CA ARG A 732 17.15 -71.68 -9.98
C ARG A 732 17.28 -72.62 -8.77
N ARG A 733 16.84 -72.18 -7.60
CA ARG A 733 16.39 -73.07 -6.51
C ARG A 733 14.87 -72.98 -6.46
N ALA A 734 14.20 -73.86 -7.18
CA ALA A 734 12.77 -74.12 -7.01
C ALA A 734 12.62 -75.40 -6.18
N VAL A 735 12.12 -75.25 -4.95
CA VAL A 735 11.66 -76.35 -4.11
C VAL A 735 10.20 -76.58 -4.48
N SER A 736 9.90 -77.59 -5.30
CA SER A 736 8.52 -78.03 -5.55
C SER A 736 8.23 -79.24 -4.67
N ALA A 737 7.55 -79.00 -3.54
CA ALA A 737 6.87 -80.05 -2.80
C ALA A 737 5.60 -80.43 -3.57
N SER A 738 5.57 -81.65 -4.11
CA SER A 738 4.37 -82.26 -4.67
C SER A 738 3.83 -83.26 -3.66
N TYR A 739 2.66 -82.96 -3.08
CA TYR A 739 1.87 -83.93 -2.35
C TYR A 739 1.14 -84.82 -3.36
N SER A 740 1.52 -86.10 -3.36
CA SER A 740 0.80 -87.19 -4.02
C SER A 740 -0.41 -87.61 -3.18
N PHE A 741 -1.58 -87.76 -3.81
CA PHE A 741 -2.67 -88.57 -3.28
C PHE A 741 -2.91 -89.76 -4.21
N THR A 742 -2.85 -90.95 -3.64
CA THR A 742 -3.05 -92.27 -4.24
C THR A 742 -4.45 -92.81 -3.96
N THR A 743 -4.81 -93.87 -4.71
CA THR A 743 -5.92 -94.85 -4.53
C THR A 743 -7.24 -94.50 -5.22
N ASP A 744 -7.99 -95.41 -5.86
CA ASP A 744 -7.78 -96.77 -6.40
C ASP A 744 -9.02 -97.11 -7.25
N GLY A 745 -8.95 -98.10 -8.15
CA GLY A 745 -10.13 -98.93 -8.49
C GLY A 745 -10.63 -99.02 -9.94
N SER A 746 -9.97 -99.86 -10.75
CA SER A 746 -10.51 -100.88 -11.69
C SER A 746 -11.86 -100.68 -12.43
N SER A 747 -11.83 -100.69 -13.78
CA SER A 747 -12.26 -101.86 -14.61
C SER A 747 -12.24 -101.58 -16.13
N ASN A 748 -12.03 -102.65 -16.91
CA ASN A 748 -11.88 -102.74 -18.36
C ASN A 748 -13.11 -102.29 -19.20
N ALA A 749 -12.89 -101.60 -20.33
CA ALA A 749 -13.57 -101.84 -21.61
C ALA A 749 -12.89 -101.10 -22.79
N ALA A 750 -12.82 -101.78 -23.95
CA ALA A 750 -12.24 -101.33 -25.23
C ALA A 750 -13.19 -100.36 -26.00
N PRO A 751 -12.77 -99.78 -27.15
CA PRO A 751 -13.15 -98.42 -27.54
C PRO A 751 -14.45 -98.34 -28.35
N HIS A 752 -15.35 -97.44 -27.95
CA HIS A 752 -16.42 -96.94 -28.81
C HIS A 752 -16.14 -95.50 -29.24
N LYS A 753 -16.09 -95.29 -30.56
CA LYS A 753 -16.08 -93.99 -31.20
C LYS A 753 -17.40 -93.27 -30.89
N ASN A 754 -17.39 -92.29 -30.00
CA ASN A 754 -18.48 -91.35 -29.82
C ASN A 754 -18.01 -89.92 -30.15
N ALA A 755 -18.83 -89.23 -30.93
CA ALA A 755 -18.74 -87.80 -31.21
C ALA A 755 -18.77 -86.99 -29.90
N PRO A 756 -18.17 -85.78 -29.84
CA PRO A 756 -18.08 -85.04 -28.58
C PRO A 756 -19.46 -84.59 -28.10
N ASP A 757 -19.78 -84.89 -26.84
CA ASP A 757 -21.01 -84.44 -26.16
C ASP A 757 -21.09 -82.91 -26.13
N ALA A 758 -22.30 -82.37 -26.32
CA ALA A 758 -22.59 -80.93 -26.36
C ALA A 758 -22.12 -80.16 -25.10
N ALA A 759 -22.07 -80.82 -23.94
CA ALA A 759 -21.56 -80.26 -22.69
C ALA A 759 -20.03 -80.00 -22.71
N THR A 760 -19.28 -80.86 -23.41
CA THR A 760 -17.82 -80.69 -23.63
C THR A 760 -17.52 -79.58 -24.63
N VAL A 761 -18.38 -79.39 -25.62
CA VAL A 761 -18.27 -78.28 -26.59
C VAL A 761 -18.59 -76.95 -25.92
N SER A 762 -19.62 -76.91 -25.07
CA SER A 762 -19.99 -75.71 -24.29
C SER A 762 -18.93 -75.31 -23.27
N ARG A 763 -18.37 -76.26 -22.50
CA ARG A 763 -17.24 -75.99 -21.57
C ARG A 763 -15.97 -75.57 -22.30
N ARG A 764 -15.71 -76.11 -23.49
CA ARG A 764 -14.56 -75.68 -24.32
C ARG A 764 -14.76 -74.29 -24.89
N ALA A 765 -15.98 -73.91 -25.23
CA ALA A 765 -16.33 -72.55 -25.67
C ALA A 765 -16.19 -71.53 -24.53
N THR A 766 -16.70 -71.83 -23.32
CA THR A 766 -16.53 -70.93 -22.16
C THR A 766 -15.07 -70.76 -21.75
N ASN A 767 -14.28 -71.84 -21.74
CA ASN A 767 -12.84 -71.76 -21.44
C ASN A 767 -12.04 -71.01 -22.52
N LEU A 768 -12.52 -71.02 -23.77
CA LEU A 768 -11.94 -70.24 -24.87
C LEU A 768 -12.31 -68.76 -24.76
N ASP A 769 -13.55 -68.44 -24.39
CA ASP A 769 -14.00 -67.07 -24.14
C ASP A 769 -13.25 -66.46 -22.94
N GLU A 770 -13.03 -67.24 -21.89
CA GLU A 770 -12.17 -66.85 -20.76
C GLU A 770 -10.70 -66.65 -21.17
N ALA A 771 -10.15 -67.56 -22.00
CA ALA A 771 -8.77 -67.44 -22.51
C ALA A 771 -8.58 -66.22 -23.42
N THR A 772 -9.56 -65.92 -24.28
CA THR A 772 -9.53 -64.75 -25.17
C THR A 772 -9.75 -63.45 -24.42
N SER A 773 -10.60 -63.44 -23.39
CA SER A 773 -10.79 -62.31 -22.47
C SER A 773 -9.51 -62.02 -21.67
N ALA A 774 -8.87 -63.05 -21.09
CA ALA A 774 -7.61 -62.91 -20.37
C ALA A 774 -6.46 -62.41 -21.28
N LEU A 775 -6.39 -62.90 -22.52
CA LEU A 775 -5.45 -62.39 -23.52
C LEU A 775 -5.73 -60.93 -23.90
N ALA A 776 -7.00 -60.55 -24.05
CA ALA A 776 -7.39 -59.18 -24.34
C ALA A 776 -7.04 -58.23 -23.18
N GLN A 777 -7.25 -58.66 -21.93
CA GLN A 777 -6.87 -57.91 -20.73
C GLN A 777 -5.35 -57.72 -20.64
N ARG A 778 -4.56 -58.79 -20.84
CA ARG A 778 -3.09 -58.70 -20.86
C ARG A 778 -2.60 -57.75 -21.95
N ARG A 779 -3.14 -57.87 -23.18
CA ARG A 779 -2.80 -56.96 -24.29
C ARG A 779 -3.19 -55.51 -24.03
N ALA A 780 -4.32 -55.28 -23.36
CA ALA A 780 -4.75 -53.94 -22.98
C ALA A 780 -3.78 -53.31 -21.96
N ARG A 781 -3.31 -54.09 -20.97
CA ARG A 781 -2.32 -53.65 -19.99
C ARG A 781 -0.96 -53.39 -20.62
N GLU A 782 -0.45 -54.30 -21.46
CA GLU A 782 0.80 -54.09 -22.22
C GLU A 782 0.76 -52.79 -23.03
N LYS A 783 -0.34 -52.56 -23.76
CA LYS A 783 -0.52 -51.35 -24.56
C LYS A 783 -0.56 -50.10 -23.68
N ARG A 784 -1.28 -50.14 -22.56
CA ARG A 784 -1.40 -48.99 -21.65
C ARG A 784 -0.07 -48.66 -20.96
N VAL A 785 0.67 -49.66 -20.50
CA VAL A 785 2.03 -49.48 -19.95
C VAL A 785 2.96 -48.91 -21.02
N ALA A 786 2.89 -49.40 -22.26
CA ALA A 786 3.65 -48.83 -23.37
C ALA A 786 3.29 -47.37 -23.63
N ASP A 787 2.00 -47.02 -23.63
CA ASP A 787 1.50 -45.65 -23.81
C ASP A 787 1.99 -44.71 -22.70
N LEU A 788 2.06 -45.17 -21.45
CA LEU A 788 2.49 -44.36 -20.29
C LEU A 788 4.01 -44.16 -20.24
N PHE A 789 4.79 -45.21 -20.47
CA PHE A 789 6.25 -45.17 -20.29
C PHE A 789 7.01 -44.72 -21.54
N ALA A 790 6.48 -44.91 -22.75
CA ALA A 790 7.14 -44.49 -23.99
C ALA A 790 7.56 -42.99 -24.00
N PRO A 791 6.70 -42.02 -23.63
CA PRO A 791 7.10 -40.61 -23.60
C PRO A 791 8.06 -40.28 -22.45
N LEU A 792 8.07 -41.06 -21.36
CA LEU A 792 8.96 -40.84 -20.21
C LEU A 792 10.38 -41.35 -20.47
N ILE A 793 10.48 -42.47 -21.20
CA ILE A 793 11.75 -43.14 -21.49
C ILE A 793 12.46 -42.46 -22.66
N CYS A 794 11.72 -42.01 -23.69
CA CYS A 794 12.27 -41.48 -24.93
C CYS A 794 12.08 -39.95 -25.04
N HIS A 795 13.15 -39.18 -24.87
CA HIS A 795 13.11 -37.72 -25.03
C HIS A 795 13.49 -37.32 -26.46
N GLY A 796 12.50 -37.19 -27.35
CA GLY A 796 12.66 -36.63 -28.69
C GLY A 796 12.28 -35.16 -28.71
N LEU A 797 13.11 -34.30 -29.31
CA LEU A 797 12.94 -32.84 -29.43
C LEU A 797 11.48 -32.35 -29.36
N GLU A 798 11.13 -31.72 -28.24
CA GLU A 798 9.97 -30.83 -28.15
C GLU A 798 10.18 -29.68 -29.12
N GLY A 799 9.37 -29.63 -30.18
CA GLY A 799 9.46 -28.56 -31.18
C GLY A 799 9.52 -29.10 -32.61
N THR A 800 8.45 -29.69 -33.10
CA THR A 800 7.99 -29.45 -34.48
C THR A 800 6.64 -30.09 -34.73
N ILE A 801 5.60 -29.26 -34.91
CA ILE A 801 4.32 -29.55 -35.59
C ILE A 801 3.55 -30.75 -34.99
N GLN A 802 2.38 -30.50 -34.39
CA GLN A 802 1.47 -31.50 -33.78
C GLN A 802 1.25 -32.81 -34.60
N SER A 803 1.40 -32.79 -35.93
CA SER A 803 1.28 -33.98 -36.78
C SER A 803 2.52 -34.90 -36.78
N LYS A 804 3.72 -34.38 -36.47
CA LYS A 804 4.96 -35.16 -36.32
C LYS A 804 5.07 -35.77 -34.93
N GLU A 805 4.59 -35.08 -33.89
CA GLU A 805 4.55 -35.57 -32.51
C GLU A 805 3.74 -36.86 -32.39
N SER A 806 2.58 -36.95 -33.04
CA SER A 806 1.73 -38.16 -33.04
C SER A 806 2.43 -39.38 -33.66
N LYS A 807 3.16 -39.19 -34.77
CA LYS A 807 3.93 -40.27 -35.43
C LYS A 807 5.17 -40.66 -34.63
N ALA A 808 5.84 -39.70 -33.98
CA ALA A 808 6.98 -39.98 -33.11
C ALA A 808 6.55 -40.78 -31.88
N ALA A 809 5.45 -40.40 -31.23
CA ALA A 809 4.88 -41.13 -30.10
C ALA A 809 4.47 -42.57 -30.48
N GLU A 810 3.91 -42.79 -31.67
CA GLU A 810 3.65 -44.15 -32.18
C GLU A 810 4.93 -44.99 -32.32
N LYS A 811 6.01 -44.40 -32.82
CA LYS A 811 7.31 -45.06 -32.97
C LYS A 811 7.98 -45.38 -31.62
N MET A 812 7.91 -44.46 -30.66
CA MET A 812 8.41 -44.68 -29.29
C MET A 812 7.67 -45.83 -28.60
N ARG A 813 6.34 -45.88 -28.76
CA ARG A 813 5.51 -46.97 -28.25
C ARG A 813 5.84 -48.31 -28.88
N ALA A 814 6.12 -48.33 -30.18
CA ALA A 814 6.52 -49.56 -30.87
C ALA A 814 7.83 -50.12 -30.32
N ILE A 815 8.82 -49.27 -30.03
CA ILE A 815 10.10 -49.68 -29.43
C ILE A 815 9.85 -50.34 -28.07
N LEU A 816 9.15 -49.67 -27.16
CA LEU A 816 8.90 -50.19 -25.81
C LEU A 816 7.99 -51.43 -25.83
N GLY A 817 6.94 -51.40 -26.64
CA GLY A 817 5.94 -52.47 -26.73
C GLY A 817 6.49 -53.80 -27.23
N LEU A 818 7.60 -53.79 -27.98
CA LEU A 818 8.32 -55.02 -28.35
C LEU A 818 8.96 -55.71 -27.14
N PHE A 819 9.44 -54.98 -26.13
CA PHE A 819 10.12 -55.54 -24.95
C PHE A 819 9.16 -55.90 -23.81
N LEU A 820 7.97 -55.31 -23.77
CA LEU A 820 6.96 -55.64 -22.73
C LEU A 820 6.32 -57.01 -22.93
N ARG A 821 6.37 -57.57 -24.15
CA ARG A 821 5.86 -58.91 -24.45
C ARG A 821 6.88 -59.97 -24.09
N GLU A 822 6.48 -60.81 -23.14
CA GLU A 822 7.26 -61.97 -22.71
C GLU A 822 7.54 -62.89 -23.91
N ARG A 823 8.80 -63.32 -24.07
CA ARG A 823 9.17 -64.32 -25.08
C ARG A 823 8.41 -65.60 -24.78
N LEU A 824 7.61 -66.04 -25.75
CA LEU A 824 7.03 -67.39 -25.78
C LEU A 824 8.12 -68.37 -26.24
N ASP A 825 9.15 -68.57 -25.41
CA ASP A 825 10.18 -69.60 -25.61
C ASP A 825 9.93 -70.83 -24.71
#